data_AF-A0A8S3Z586-F1
#
_entry.id   AF-A0A8S3Z586-F1
#
_cell.length_a   1.000
_cell.length_b   1.000
_cell.length_c   1.000
_cell.angle_alpha   90.00
_cell.angle_beta   90.00
_cell.angle_gamma   90.00
#
_symmetry.space_group_name_H-M   'P 1'
#
loop_
_entity.id
_entity.type
_entity.pdbx_description
1 polymer ?
#
loop_
_entity_poly.entity_id
_entity_poly.type
_entity_poly.pdbx_seq_one_letter_code
_entity_poly.pdbx_strand_id
1 'polypeptide(L)'
;VYTVGPDYQHAEARKSPALDGKVERNLDGKEIRYPVLLTSREKMIARTICKVFKQNVCGFDLLRANGRYYVCDINGFSFVKTSSKYYDDCAKILGTLVMRACCPQLHIPYPMCTAPEDIPVVQTTSGSMMELRCVVAVIRHGDRTPKQKMKMEVKNKKFLDLFEKYGGYKTGHLKLKKPKQLQEVLDIVRQLLSKADSKDDPGIAEKKAKLNQLKLVLEMYGHFSGINRKVQLKYQPKGRPKRSSSEEDEAPREPSLLLILKWGGELTPAGRAQAENLGKAFRTLYPGGQGQFEAPGLGFLRLHSTFRHDLKIYASDEGRVQMTAAAFTKGMLALEGELTPIVVQMVKSANTNGLLDAESNTSKCQIVVKERLKDIFNQDQDFTQEDFQKLAATNSLSLINAMQFVKNPFQMCMQVHEMIKEFTARIRCLKVELKSRDPTLFNGESWELLIRRWAKLEKDFRLKNGRFDISKIPDIYDCIKYDLHYNQKTLQFKRAQELFMCSKALADIIIPQEYGITKEERLHIGQSYCMPLLRKIRSDLLQCMNASMDENTTRLDSKYSNGVSSPERFVRTRLYFTSESHIHSLLSILRYGGLLDEEKDEQWKQSVDFIGACAELNYMSQIVLMMFEDPAQSEDSDERFHIELHFSPGAYTSCDEMAAEPKGMGFRPKPNRETVS
;
A
#
# COMPACT_ATOMS: atom_id res chain seq x y z
N VAL A 1 25.69 8.19 -14.08
CA VAL A 1 25.79 8.83 -12.73
C VAL A 1 26.44 10.18 -12.91
N TYR A 2 26.01 11.21 -12.19
CA TYR A 2 26.48 12.59 -12.32
C TYR A 2 26.80 13.16 -10.93
N THR A 3 28.03 13.62 -10.71
CA THR A 3 28.47 14.25 -9.46
C THR A 3 28.43 15.78 -9.57
N VAL A 4 28.23 16.45 -8.43
CA VAL A 4 28.49 17.90 -8.29
C VAL A 4 29.24 18.10 -6.98
N GLY A 5 30.56 18.16 -7.05
CA GLY A 5 31.42 17.95 -5.89
C GLY A 5 31.39 16.49 -5.41
N PRO A 6 32.14 16.17 -4.34
CA PRO A 6 32.33 14.79 -3.89
C PRO A 6 31.14 14.23 -3.09
N ASP A 7 30.22 15.09 -2.65
CA ASP A 7 29.13 14.75 -1.72
C ASP A 7 27.75 14.66 -2.35
N TYR A 8 27.56 15.17 -3.57
CA TYR A 8 26.29 15.09 -4.30
C TYR A 8 26.38 14.14 -5.49
N GLN A 9 25.37 13.29 -5.65
CA GLN A 9 25.23 12.42 -6.82
C GLN A 9 23.78 12.36 -7.29
N HIS A 10 23.61 12.48 -8.60
CA HIS A 10 22.39 12.13 -9.31
C HIS A 10 22.61 10.86 -10.15
N ALA A 11 21.64 9.95 -10.17
CA ALA A 11 21.74 8.75 -11.00
C ALA A 11 20.42 8.43 -11.70
N GLU A 12 20.58 8.02 -12.95
CA GLU A 12 19.52 7.59 -13.85
C GLU A 12 20.06 6.45 -14.71
N ALA A 13 19.20 5.51 -15.05
CA ALA A 13 19.43 4.40 -15.95
C ALA A 13 18.75 4.67 -17.30
N ARG A 14 19.31 4.06 -18.33
CA ARG A 14 18.78 4.03 -19.69
C ARG A 14 18.81 2.60 -20.18
N LYS A 15 18.03 2.30 -21.21
CA LYS A 15 18.12 1.01 -21.88
C LYS A 15 19.54 0.81 -22.42
N SER A 16 20.13 -0.35 -22.14
CA SER A 16 21.46 -0.65 -22.66
C SER A 16 21.40 -0.75 -24.20
N PRO A 17 22.27 -0.04 -24.94
CA PRO A 17 22.36 -0.17 -26.39
C PRO A 17 22.67 -1.61 -26.83
N ALA A 18 23.29 -2.42 -25.96
CA ALA A 18 23.65 -3.81 -26.24
C ALA A 18 22.45 -4.78 -26.30
N LEU A 19 21.24 -4.36 -25.93
CA LEU A 19 20.05 -5.21 -25.99
C LEU A 19 19.54 -5.40 -27.42
N ASP A 20 19.23 -4.30 -28.11
CA ASP A 20 18.65 -4.32 -29.46
C ASP A 20 19.01 -3.08 -30.30
N GLY A 21 19.82 -2.16 -29.77
CA GLY A 21 20.17 -0.88 -30.42
C GLY A 21 19.01 0.11 -30.57
N LYS A 22 17.78 -0.21 -30.12
CA LYS A 22 16.60 0.65 -30.27
C LYS A 22 16.43 1.56 -29.06
N VAL A 23 16.62 2.86 -29.29
CA VAL A 23 16.38 3.90 -28.29
C VAL A 23 14.88 4.00 -27.98
N GLU A 24 14.53 3.86 -26.70
CA GLU A 24 13.18 4.08 -26.23
C GLU A 24 12.93 5.57 -26.02
N ARG A 25 11.85 6.09 -26.59
CA ARG A 25 11.50 7.51 -26.54
C ARG A 25 10.12 7.71 -25.93
N ASN A 26 9.95 8.77 -25.15
CA ASN A 26 8.66 9.19 -24.63
C ASN A 26 7.82 9.88 -25.74
N LEU A 27 6.60 10.31 -25.39
CA LEU A 27 5.69 11.01 -26.30
C LEU A 27 6.29 12.32 -26.85
N ASP A 28 7.21 12.95 -26.13
CA ASP A 28 7.91 14.17 -26.53
C ASP A 28 9.19 13.88 -27.36
N GLY A 29 9.44 12.62 -27.72
CA GLY A 29 10.63 12.20 -28.48
C GLY A 29 11.93 12.19 -27.68
N LYS A 30 11.91 12.44 -26.36
CA LYS A 30 13.09 12.35 -25.49
C LYS A 30 13.39 10.90 -25.14
N GLU A 31 14.68 10.56 -25.04
CA GLU A 31 15.11 9.25 -24.57
C GLU A 31 14.54 8.97 -23.17
N ILE A 32 13.95 7.78 -22.99
CA ILE A 32 13.40 7.38 -21.70
C ILE A 32 14.55 7.15 -20.73
N ARG A 33 14.53 7.89 -19.63
CA ARG A 33 15.45 7.74 -18.51
C ARG A 33 14.69 7.29 -17.27
N TYR A 34 15.38 6.49 -16.48
CA TYR A 34 14.83 5.83 -15.32
C TYR A 34 15.57 6.30 -14.08
N PRO A 35 14.89 6.85 -13.08
CA PRO A 35 15.55 7.27 -11.85
C PRO A 35 16.23 6.09 -11.16
N VAL A 36 17.45 6.28 -10.67
CA VAL A 36 18.22 5.26 -9.96
C VAL A 36 18.68 5.81 -8.62
N LEU A 37 18.44 5.03 -7.57
CA LEU A 37 19.05 5.29 -6.27
C LEU A 37 20.31 4.47 -6.15
N LEU A 38 21.42 5.15 -5.88
CA LEU A 38 22.70 4.52 -5.64
C LEU A 38 22.74 3.91 -4.24
N THR A 39 23.28 2.70 -4.15
CA THR A 39 23.65 2.07 -2.88
C THR A 39 24.83 2.81 -2.24
N SER A 40 25.07 2.59 -0.94
CA SER A 40 26.20 3.21 -0.23
C SER A 40 27.54 2.98 -0.94
N ARG A 41 27.78 1.76 -1.43
CA ARG A 41 29.01 1.41 -2.16
C ARG A 41 29.11 2.17 -3.49
N GLU A 42 28.03 2.30 -4.23
CA GLU A 42 28.03 3.03 -5.51
C GLU A 42 28.19 4.54 -5.32
N LYS A 43 27.62 5.11 -4.26
CA LYS A 43 27.86 6.51 -3.93
C LYS A 43 29.32 6.74 -3.52
N MET A 44 29.96 5.82 -2.78
CA MET A 44 31.40 5.88 -2.48
C MET A 44 32.25 5.85 -3.75
N ILE A 45 31.91 5.00 -4.72
CA ILE A 45 32.56 4.99 -6.04
C ILE A 45 32.45 6.37 -6.71
N ALA A 46 31.27 6.99 -6.69
CA ALA A 46 31.06 8.32 -7.27
C ALA A 46 31.93 9.40 -6.60
N ARG A 47 32.02 9.39 -5.26
CA ARG A 47 32.91 10.28 -4.49
C ARG A 47 34.36 10.09 -4.91
N THR A 48 34.82 8.85 -4.98
CA THR A 48 36.19 8.51 -5.38
C THR A 48 36.49 9.02 -6.78
N ILE A 49 35.59 8.80 -7.75
CA ILE A 49 35.75 9.30 -9.12
C ILE A 49 35.88 10.83 -9.14
N CYS A 50 34.97 11.55 -8.47
CA CYS A 50 35.01 13.01 -8.40
C CYS A 50 36.36 13.53 -7.85
N LYS A 51 36.87 12.92 -6.77
CA LYS A 51 38.15 13.30 -6.15
C LYS A 51 39.37 12.91 -6.98
N VAL A 52 39.41 11.68 -7.47
CA VAL A 52 40.57 11.14 -8.21
C VAL A 52 40.76 11.86 -9.55
N PHE A 53 39.67 12.08 -10.28
CA PHE A 53 39.72 12.79 -11.57
C PHE A 53 39.76 14.31 -11.41
N LYS A 54 39.61 14.82 -10.18
CA LYS A 54 39.56 16.27 -9.87
C LYS A 54 38.49 17.01 -10.69
N GLN A 55 37.36 16.34 -10.93
CA GLN A 55 36.23 16.87 -11.69
C GLN A 55 35.03 17.01 -10.75
N ASN A 56 34.75 18.24 -10.29
CA ASN A 56 33.60 18.50 -9.43
C ASN A 56 32.29 18.10 -10.12
N VAL A 57 32.10 18.52 -11.36
CA VAL A 57 30.99 18.07 -12.21
C VAL A 57 31.50 16.91 -13.06
N CYS A 58 31.04 15.68 -12.79
CA CYS A 58 31.55 14.48 -13.47
C CYS A 58 30.44 13.47 -13.77
N GLY A 59 30.35 13.05 -15.04
CA GLY A 59 29.51 11.95 -15.51
C GLY A 59 30.29 10.65 -15.64
N PHE A 60 29.70 9.52 -15.22
CA PHE A 60 30.27 8.19 -15.42
C PHE A 60 29.19 7.11 -15.50
N ASP A 61 29.47 6.01 -16.19
CA ASP A 61 28.54 4.89 -16.37
C ASP A 61 28.90 3.71 -15.46
N LEU A 62 27.86 3.07 -14.92
CA LEU A 62 27.96 2.00 -13.94
C LEU A 62 27.04 0.83 -14.33
N LEU A 63 27.61 -0.37 -14.39
CA LEU A 63 26.90 -1.61 -14.69
C LEU A 63 26.62 -2.39 -13.40
N ARG A 64 25.35 -2.69 -13.14
CA ARG A 64 24.93 -3.63 -12.07
C ARG A 64 24.79 -5.03 -12.65
N ALA A 65 25.68 -5.94 -12.29
CA ALA A 65 25.69 -7.31 -12.81
C ALA A 65 26.05 -8.32 -11.71
N ASN A 66 25.27 -9.40 -11.59
CA ASN A 66 25.51 -10.51 -10.64
C ASN A 66 25.76 -10.05 -9.18
N GLY A 67 25.00 -9.06 -8.71
CA GLY A 67 25.14 -8.51 -7.36
C GLY A 67 26.39 -7.64 -7.14
N ARG A 68 27.13 -7.32 -8.22
CA ARG A 68 28.30 -6.44 -8.23
C ARG A 68 28.06 -5.21 -9.10
N TYR A 69 28.95 -4.23 -8.99
CA TYR A 69 28.89 -2.95 -9.71
C TYR A 69 30.24 -2.65 -10.33
N TYR A 70 30.23 -2.29 -11.61
CA TYR A 70 31.44 -2.02 -12.40
C TYR A 70 31.32 -0.65 -13.05
N VAL A 71 32.31 0.22 -12.85
CA VAL A 71 32.43 1.46 -13.62
C VAL A 71 33.01 1.07 -14.97
N CYS A 72 32.28 1.36 -16.05
CA CYS A 72 32.71 0.99 -17.39
C CYS A 72 33.18 2.20 -18.22
N ASP A 73 32.81 3.41 -17.82
CA ASP A 73 33.13 4.64 -18.56
C ASP A 73 33.09 5.87 -17.64
N ILE A 74 34.00 6.82 -17.85
CA ILE A 74 34.12 8.08 -17.10
C ILE A 74 34.25 9.22 -18.11
N ASN A 75 33.20 10.04 -18.21
CA ASN A 75 33.02 11.05 -19.24
C ASN A 75 33.58 12.43 -18.87
N GLY A 76 33.93 12.67 -17.60
CA GLY A 76 34.29 14.01 -17.14
C GLY A 76 33.08 14.94 -17.09
N PHE A 77 33.24 16.22 -17.44
CA PHE A 77 32.18 17.22 -17.28
C PHE A 77 30.88 16.85 -18.01
N SER A 78 29.81 16.62 -17.25
CA SER A 78 28.50 16.28 -17.80
C SER A 78 27.37 16.69 -16.87
N PHE A 79 26.32 17.30 -17.44
CA PHE A 79 25.09 17.66 -16.73
C PHE A 79 23.94 16.69 -17.01
N VAL A 80 23.04 16.59 -16.03
CA VAL A 80 21.70 16.01 -16.21
C VAL A 80 20.86 17.00 -17.02
N LYS A 81 20.03 16.48 -17.94
CA LYS A 81 19.31 17.31 -18.93
C LYS A 81 17.82 17.48 -18.68
N THR A 82 17.21 16.60 -17.90
CA THR A 82 15.75 16.56 -17.75
C THR A 82 15.26 17.02 -16.38
N SER A 83 16.14 17.08 -15.38
CA SER A 83 15.75 17.34 -13.99
C SER A 83 15.91 18.81 -13.61
N SER A 84 14.79 19.49 -13.38
CA SER A 84 14.79 20.88 -12.86
C SER A 84 15.50 20.96 -11.50
N LYS A 85 15.23 19.97 -10.63
CA LYS A 85 15.87 19.85 -9.33
C LYS A 85 17.39 19.74 -9.42
N TYR A 86 17.90 18.99 -10.40
CA TYR A 86 19.35 18.90 -10.58
C TYR A 86 19.94 20.27 -10.88
N TYR A 87 19.26 21.11 -11.67
CA TYR A 87 19.74 22.46 -11.95
C TYR A 87 19.81 23.31 -10.69
N ASP A 88 18.77 23.31 -9.86
CA ASP A 88 18.74 24.05 -8.58
C ASP A 88 19.86 23.58 -7.65
N ASP A 89 19.98 22.26 -7.44
CA ASP A 89 20.99 21.66 -6.57
C ASP A 89 22.40 21.96 -7.10
N CYS A 90 22.62 21.77 -8.40
CA CYS A 90 23.92 21.96 -9.05
C CYS A 90 24.36 23.42 -8.97
N ALA A 91 23.49 24.36 -9.31
CA ALA A 91 23.77 25.79 -9.25
C ALA A 91 24.13 26.22 -7.83
N LYS A 92 23.37 25.76 -6.83
CA LYS A 92 23.62 26.06 -5.42
C LYS A 92 24.97 25.52 -4.94
N ILE A 93 25.26 24.24 -5.23
CA ILE A 93 26.51 23.60 -4.81
C ILE A 93 27.72 24.27 -5.47
N LEU A 94 27.66 24.52 -6.78
CA LEU A 94 28.74 25.22 -7.48
C LEU A 94 28.93 26.63 -6.96
N GLY A 95 27.84 27.37 -6.72
CA GLY A 95 27.89 28.68 -6.08
C GLY A 95 28.58 28.64 -4.72
N THR A 96 28.24 27.68 -3.87
CA THR A 96 28.92 27.50 -2.57
C THR A 96 30.40 27.17 -2.74
N LEU A 97 30.78 26.33 -3.71
CA LEU A 97 32.19 26.01 -3.97
C LEU A 97 32.98 27.25 -4.42
N VAL A 98 32.40 28.08 -5.30
CA VAL A 98 33.01 29.35 -5.74
C VAL A 98 33.14 30.31 -4.58
N MET A 99 32.08 30.54 -3.80
CA MET A 99 32.13 31.46 -2.66
C MET A 99 33.16 31.01 -1.62
N ARG A 100 33.23 29.71 -1.30
CA ARG A 100 34.26 29.18 -0.40
C ARG A 100 35.69 29.39 -0.91
N ALA A 101 35.91 29.32 -2.21
CA ALA A 101 37.23 29.52 -2.79
C ALA A 101 37.61 31.00 -2.88
N CYS A 102 36.66 31.85 -3.27
CA CYS A 102 36.93 33.24 -3.64
C CYS A 102 36.75 34.24 -2.50
N CYS A 103 35.79 34.03 -1.59
CA CYS A 103 35.46 35.04 -0.57
C CYS A 103 36.61 35.41 0.38
N PRO A 104 37.48 34.49 0.84
CA PRO A 104 38.65 34.86 1.63
C PRO A 104 39.60 35.81 0.89
N GLN A 105 39.77 35.61 -0.43
CA GLN A 105 40.68 36.40 -1.26
C GLN A 105 40.07 37.77 -1.57
N LEU A 106 38.76 37.79 -1.82
CA LEU A 106 38.03 38.99 -2.22
C LEU A 106 37.55 39.82 -1.03
N HIS A 107 37.84 39.40 0.22
CA HIS A 107 37.34 40.02 1.45
C HIS A 107 35.83 40.24 1.44
N ILE A 108 35.11 39.40 0.69
CA ILE A 108 33.66 39.40 0.68
C ILE A 108 33.24 38.85 2.04
N PRO A 109 32.40 39.56 2.81
CA PRO A 109 31.81 39.04 4.03
C PRO A 109 30.85 37.92 3.66
N TYR A 110 31.45 36.76 3.42
CA TYR A 110 30.80 35.48 3.32
C TYR A 110 31.19 34.76 4.60
N PRO A 111 30.24 34.24 5.37
CA PRO A 111 30.55 33.55 6.61
C PRO A 111 31.44 32.33 6.30
N MET A 112 32.76 32.53 6.36
CA MET A 112 33.76 31.48 6.27
C MET A 112 33.83 30.83 7.65
N CYS A 113 32.84 29.95 7.88
CA CYS A 113 32.43 29.33 9.14
C CYS A 113 31.78 30.33 10.12
N THR A 114 30.58 30.10 10.65
CA THR A 114 29.60 29.03 10.55
C THR A 114 28.51 29.48 9.58
N ALA A 115 28.13 28.66 8.59
CA ALA A 115 26.79 28.86 8.09
C ALA A 115 25.85 28.67 9.31
N PRO A 116 24.83 29.50 9.54
CA PRO A 116 23.59 28.98 10.06
C PRO A 116 23.01 28.08 8.94
N GLU A 117 23.72 26.98 8.63
CA GLU A 117 23.01 25.76 8.34
C GLU A 117 22.55 25.31 9.70
N ASP A 118 21.49 25.97 10.21
CA ASP A 118 20.79 25.55 11.42
C ASP A 118 20.76 24.04 11.36
N ILE A 119 21.18 23.38 12.42
CA ILE A 119 20.70 22.02 12.68
C ILE A 119 19.20 22.14 12.36
N PRO A 120 18.59 21.42 11.39
CA PRO A 120 17.14 21.35 11.38
C PRO A 120 16.74 20.60 12.64
N VAL A 121 16.74 21.35 13.73
CA VAL A 121 15.90 21.16 14.87
C VAL A 121 14.51 21.37 14.32
N VAL A 122 13.74 20.32 14.37
CA VAL A 122 12.34 20.37 13.98
C VAL A 122 11.60 20.74 15.25
N GLN A 123 10.69 21.70 15.14
CA GLN A 123 9.77 21.95 16.23
C GLN A 123 8.93 20.69 16.43
N THR A 124 9.04 20.08 17.60
CA THR A 124 8.19 18.99 18.03
C THR A 124 6.76 19.51 18.22
N THR A 125 5.81 18.60 18.36
CA THR A 125 4.44 18.92 18.76
C THR A 125 4.41 19.65 20.11
N SER A 126 5.34 19.36 21.02
CA SER A 126 5.49 20.07 22.29
C SER A 126 6.15 21.46 22.16
N GLY A 127 6.47 21.90 20.94
CA GLY A 127 7.09 23.20 20.68
C GLY A 127 8.60 23.23 20.91
N SER A 128 9.20 22.12 21.35
CA SER A 128 10.64 22.00 21.60
C SER A 128 11.41 21.82 20.30
N MET A 129 12.60 22.39 20.20
CA MET A 129 13.43 22.32 19.00
C MET A 129 14.42 21.15 19.15
N MET A 130 14.16 20.03 18.49
CA MET A 130 14.97 18.80 18.63
C MET A 130 15.43 18.22 17.29
N GLU A 131 16.51 17.45 17.28
CA GLU A 131 17.02 16.83 16.05
C GLU A 131 16.21 15.58 15.68
N LEU A 132 15.65 15.53 14.47
CA LEU A 132 15.02 14.30 13.97
C LEU A 132 16.06 13.21 13.66
N ARG A 133 15.93 12.05 14.33
CA ARG A 133 16.82 10.89 14.20
C ARG A 133 16.21 9.75 13.40
N CYS A 134 14.93 9.46 13.61
CA CYS A 134 14.26 8.35 12.95
C CYS A 134 12.84 8.70 12.52
N VAL A 135 12.45 8.24 11.34
CA VAL A 135 11.07 8.23 10.86
C VAL A 135 10.68 6.82 10.47
N VAL A 136 9.65 6.30 11.12
CA VAL A 136 9.04 5.03 10.76
C VAL A 136 7.62 5.28 10.31
N ALA A 137 7.24 4.82 9.12
CA ALA A 137 5.86 4.95 8.64
C ALA A 137 5.31 3.58 8.23
N VAL A 138 4.10 3.28 8.69
CA VAL A 138 3.32 2.12 8.25
C VAL A 138 2.13 2.64 7.45
N ILE A 139 2.05 2.30 6.17
CA ILE A 139 1.19 2.94 5.18
C ILE A 139 0.34 1.87 4.48
N ARG A 140 -0.98 2.06 4.46
CA ARG A 140 -1.90 1.22 3.68
C ARG A 140 -1.71 1.46 2.18
N HIS A 141 -1.91 0.42 1.36
CA HIS A 141 -1.94 0.59 -0.10
C HIS A 141 -2.98 1.62 -0.59
N GLY A 142 -2.75 2.15 -1.79
CA GLY A 142 -3.66 3.08 -2.46
C GLY A 142 -4.91 2.42 -3.04
N ASP A 143 -5.78 3.24 -3.61
CA ASP A 143 -7.02 2.81 -4.26
C ASP A 143 -6.82 1.72 -5.33
N ARG A 144 -7.78 0.79 -5.39
CA ARG A 144 -7.65 -0.44 -6.17
C ARG A 144 -9.00 -0.96 -6.64
N THR A 145 -9.00 -1.77 -7.70
CA THR A 145 -10.22 -2.43 -8.21
C THR A 145 -10.76 -3.50 -7.23
N PRO A 146 -12.08 -3.76 -7.18
CA PRO A 146 -12.67 -4.83 -6.38
C PRO A 146 -12.01 -6.19 -6.64
N LYS A 147 -11.60 -6.89 -5.58
CA LYS A 147 -10.95 -8.20 -5.69
C LYS A 147 -12.01 -9.29 -5.84
N GLN A 148 -11.96 -10.02 -6.94
CA GLN A 148 -12.94 -11.06 -7.25
C GLN A 148 -12.32 -12.47 -7.16
N LYS A 149 -13.15 -13.45 -6.82
CA LYS A 149 -12.76 -14.86 -6.78
C LYS A 149 -13.88 -15.76 -7.31
N MET A 150 -13.51 -16.73 -8.14
CA MET A 150 -14.38 -17.82 -8.56
C MET A 150 -13.75 -19.16 -8.18
N LYS A 151 -14.60 -20.15 -7.89
CA LYS A 151 -14.19 -21.51 -7.57
C LYS A 151 -14.98 -22.49 -8.43
N MET A 152 -14.32 -23.48 -9.00
CA MET A 152 -14.96 -24.58 -9.71
C MET A 152 -14.17 -25.87 -9.51
N GLU A 153 -14.88 -26.98 -9.45
CA GLU A 153 -14.25 -28.30 -9.49
C GLU A 153 -13.95 -28.67 -10.94
N VAL A 154 -12.75 -29.21 -11.19
CA VAL A 154 -12.33 -29.70 -12.50
C VAL A 154 -11.81 -31.14 -12.35
N LYS A 155 -12.28 -32.00 -13.26
CA LYS A 155 -11.87 -33.41 -13.38
C LYS A 155 -11.15 -33.70 -14.71
N ASN A 156 -11.01 -32.71 -15.58
CA ASN A 156 -10.46 -32.92 -16.91
C ASN A 156 -8.97 -33.27 -16.83
N LYS A 157 -8.55 -34.31 -17.55
CA LYS A 157 -7.17 -34.80 -17.60
C LYS A 157 -6.16 -33.68 -17.85
N LYS A 158 -6.44 -32.70 -18.73
CA LYS A 158 -5.52 -31.59 -19.01
C LYS A 158 -5.21 -30.71 -17.80
N PHE A 159 -6.16 -30.54 -16.88
CA PHE A 159 -5.91 -29.81 -15.63
C PHE A 159 -5.08 -30.65 -14.65
N LEU A 160 -5.25 -31.98 -14.64
CA LEU A 160 -4.44 -32.90 -13.84
C LEU A 160 -3.00 -32.97 -14.39
N ASP A 161 -2.83 -33.06 -15.70
CA ASP A 161 -1.53 -33.04 -16.37
C ASP A 161 -0.79 -31.70 -16.09
N LEU A 162 -1.51 -30.57 -16.16
CA LEU A 162 -0.96 -29.26 -15.79
C LEU A 162 -0.53 -29.21 -14.32
N PHE A 163 -1.33 -29.82 -13.44
CA PHE A 163 -1.05 -29.89 -12.01
C PHE A 163 0.21 -30.72 -11.72
N GLU A 164 0.36 -31.86 -12.40
CA GLU A 164 1.55 -32.71 -12.33
C GLU A 164 2.79 -32.02 -12.88
N LYS A 165 2.69 -31.42 -14.08
CA LYS A 165 3.78 -30.72 -14.78
C LYS A 165 4.45 -29.64 -13.91
N TYR A 166 3.67 -28.92 -13.11
CA TYR A 166 4.18 -27.88 -12.21
C TYR A 166 4.34 -28.37 -10.75
N GLY A 167 4.37 -29.68 -10.51
CA GLY A 167 4.72 -30.30 -9.24
C GLY A 167 3.65 -30.19 -8.15
N GLY A 168 2.39 -29.97 -8.51
CA GLY A 168 1.29 -29.74 -7.56
C GLY A 168 1.03 -30.91 -6.60
N TYR A 169 1.30 -32.16 -7.02
CA TYR A 169 1.11 -33.34 -6.17
C TYR A 169 2.07 -33.37 -4.97
N LYS A 170 3.23 -32.72 -5.06
CA LYS A 170 4.23 -32.68 -3.96
C LYS A 170 3.72 -31.88 -2.76
N THR A 171 2.95 -30.83 -3.00
CA THR A 171 2.47 -29.89 -1.97
C THR A 171 0.96 -29.97 -1.74
N GLY A 172 0.24 -30.78 -2.53
CA GLY A 172 -1.22 -30.82 -2.58
C GLY A 172 -1.88 -29.55 -3.15
N HIS A 173 -1.10 -28.57 -3.58
CA HIS A 173 -1.61 -27.30 -4.11
C HIS A 173 -0.64 -26.61 -5.07
N LEU A 174 -1.18 -25.97 -6.10
CA LEU A 174 -0.41 -25.29 -7.13
C LEU A 174 -0.91 -23.85 -7.29
N LYS A 175 0.02 -22.89 -7.37
CA LYS A 175 -0.25 -21.46 -7.54
C LYS A 175 0.39 -20.98 -8.85
N LEU A 176 -0.43 -20.72 -9.86
CA LEU A 176 -0.01 -20.23 -11.17
C LEU A 176 -0.15 -18.70 -11.23
N LYS A 177 0.94 -18.01 -11.59
CA LYS A 177 1.00 -16.54 -11.72
C LYS A 177 1.74 -16.08 -12.98
N LYS A 178 2.61 -16.91 -13.57
CA LYS A 178 3.45 -16.51 -14.70
C LYS A 178 2.62 -16.45 -16.00
N PRO A 179 2.89 -15.51 -16.92
CA PRO A 179 2.19 -15.41 -18.21
C PRO A 179 2.06 -16.74 -18.95
N LYS A 180 3.16 -17.49 -19.11
CA LYS A 180 3.17 -18.82 -19.77
C LYS A 180 2.23 -19.81 -19.10
N GLN A 181 2.19 -19.83 -17.77
CA GLN A 181 1.30 -20.72 -17.00
C GLN A 181 -0.17 -20.36 -17.18
N LEU A 182 -0.48 -19.06 -17.18
CA LEU A 182 -1.85 -18.58 -17.36
C LEU A 182 -2.34 -18.78 -18.80
N GLN A 183 -1.45 -18.67 -19.79
CA GLN A 183 -1.75 -19.00 -21.18
C GLN A 183 -2.10 -20.48 -21.33
N GLU A 184 -1.33 -21.39 -20.74
CA GLU A 184 -1.66 -22.83 -20.76
C GLU A 184 -3.06 -23.12 -20.18
N VAL A 185 -3.43 -22.44 -19.08
CA VAL A 185 -4.79 -22.53 -18.53
C VAL A 185 -5.84 -22.03 -19.51
N LEU A 186 -5.59 -20.87 -20.15
CA LEU A 186 -6.50 -20.29 -21.14
C LEU A 186 -6.69 -21.21 -22.36
N ASP A 187 -5.63 -21.85 -22.84
CA ASP A 187 -5.69 -22.75 -23.99
C ASP A 187 -6.51 -24.00 -23.68
N ILE A 188 -6.37 -24.57 -22.47
CA ILE A 188 -7.22 -25.66 -21.99
C ILE A 188 -8.69 -25.22 -21.98
N VAL A 189 -8.98 -24.02 -21.47
CA VAL A 189 -10.35 -23.50 -21.39
C VAL A 189 -10.98 -23.27 -22.76
N ARG A 190 -10.24 -22.69 -23.71
CA ARG A 190 -10.70 -22.49 -25.10
C ARG A 190 -11.07 -23.83 -25.75
N GLN A 191 -10.23 -24.85 -25.58
CA GLN A 191 -10.50 -26.18 -26.09
C GLN A 191 -11.73 -26.82 -25.43
N LEU A 192 -11.91 -26.66 -24.12
CA LEU A 192 -13.10 -27.18 -23.43
C LEU A 192 -14.39 -26.48 -23.88
N LEU A 193 -14.35 -25.17 -24.11
CA LEU A 193 -15.49 -24.42 -24.62
C LEU A 193 -15.87 -24.87 -26.05
N SER A 194 -14.89 -25.05 -26.94
CA SER A 194 -15.15 -25.54 -28.31
C SER A 194 -15.83 -26.92 -28.35
N LYS A 195 -15.55 -27.78 -27.38
CA LYS A 195 -16.17 -29.11 -27.23
C LYS A 195 -17.52 -29.09 -26.52
N ALA A 196 -17.82 -28.02 -25.78
CA ALA A 196 -19.08 -27.87 -25.04
C ALA A 196 -20.21 -27.29 -25.90
N ASP A 197 -19.90 -26.73 -27.07
CA ASP A 197 -20.91 -26.26 -28.02
C ASP A 197 -21.64 -27.41 -28.75
N SER A 198 -21.20 -28.66 -28.58
CA SER A 198 -21.79 -29.83 -29.25
C SER A 198 -22.73 -30.69 -28.38
N LYS A 199 -22.99 -30.34 -27.10
CA LYS A 199 -23.88 -31.12 -26.20
C LYS A 199 -24.66 -30.20 -25.25
N ASP A 200 -25.98 -30.14 -25.39
CA ASP A 200 -26.90 -29.39 -24.50
C ASP A 200 -27.35 -30.23 -23.31
N ASP A 201 -26.71 -30.02 -22.15
CA ASP A 201 -27.11 -30.57 -20.85
C ASP A 201 -27.08 -29.44 -19.80
N PRO A 202 -28.12 -29.26 -18.96
CA PRO A 202 -28.17 -28.24 -17.91
C PRO A 202 -26.97 -28.24 -16.95
N GLY A 203 -26.41 -29.40 -16.61
CA GLY A 203 -25.22 -29.52 -15.74
C GLY A 203 -23.92 -29.08 -16.42
N ILE A 204 -23.89 -29.15 -17.76
CA ILE A 204 -22.81 -28.63 -18.61
C ILE A 204 -22.93 -27.11 -18.73
N ALA A 205 -24.14 -26.54 -18.73
CA ALA A 205 -24.37 -25.09 -18.84
C ALA A 205 -23.73 -24.28 -17.69
N GLU A 206 -23.83 -24.73 -16.43
CA GLU A 206 -23.17 -24.04 -15.30
C GLU A 206 -21.64 -24.11 -15.41
N LYS A 207 -21.11 -25.27 -15.85
CA LYS A 207 -19.66 -25.44 -16.12
C LYS A 207 -19.22 -24.55 -17.28
N LYS A 208 -20.02 -24.43 -18.34
CA LYS A 208 -19.79 -23.56 -19.50
C LYS A 208 -19.76 -22.08 -19.10
N ALA A 209 -20.68 -21.63 -18.26
CA ALA A 209 -20.69 -20.26 -17.74
C ALA A 209 -19.40 -19.91 -16.96
N LYS A 210 -18.93 -20.83 -16.10
CA LYS A 210 -17.68 -20.68 -15.35
C LYS A 210 -16.44 -20.74 -16.24
N LEU A 211 -16.42 -21.64 -17.24
CA LEU A 211 -15.34 -21.67 -18.23
C LEU A 211 -15.28 -20.38 -19.08
N ASN A 212 -16.43 -19.86 -19.50
CA ASN A 212 -16.53 -18.55 -20.14
C ASN A 212 -16.04 -17.42 -19.23
N GLN A 213 -16.27 -17.51 -17.91
CA GLN A 213 -15.71 -16.55 -16.95
C GLN A 213 -14.19 -16.60 -16.93
N LEU A 214 -13.65 -17.82 -16.84
CA LEU A 214 -12.22 -18.06 -16.83
C LEU A 214 -11.57 -17.54 -18.13
N LYS A 215 -12.21 -17.76 -19.28
CA LYS A 215 -11.80 -17.19 -20.57
C LYS A 215 -11.79 -15.66 -20.54
N LEU A 216 -12.92 -15.02 -20.24
CA LEU A 216 -13.03 -13.55 -20.21
C LEU A 216 -12.00 -12.91 -19.28
N VAL A 217 -11.85 -13.45 -18.06
CA VAL A 217 -10.88 -12.94 -17.11
C VAL A 217 -9.46 -13.14 -17.63
N LEU A 218 -9.10 -14.28 -18.23
CA LEU A 218 -7.75 -14.52 -18.72
C LEU A 218 -7.43 -13.75 -20.02
N GLU A 219 -8.43 -13.42 -20.84
CA GLU A 219 -8.28 -12.65 -22.09
C GLU A 219 -8.38 -11.13 -21.89
N MET A 220 -8.92 -10.66 -20.77
CA MET A 220 -9.04 -9.24 -20.47
C MET A 220 -7.67 -8.54 -20.64
N TYR A 221 -7.67 -7.34 -21.24
CA TYR A 221 -6.47 -6.58 -21.65
C TYR A 221 -5.57 -7.21 -22.74
N GLY A 222 -5.97 -8.34 -23.34
CA GLY A 222 -5.31 -8.95 -24.51
C GLY A 222 -4.00 -9.70 -24.25
N HIS A 223 -3.22 -9.34 -23.22
CA HIS A 223 -1.94 -9.95 -22.90
C HIS A 223 -1.70 -9.97 -21.38
N PHE A 224 -0.87 -10.91 -20.88
CA PHE A 224 -0.66 -11.13 -19.44
C PHE A 224 0.36 -10.17 -18.77
N SER A 225 0.57 -8.96 -19.30
CA SER A 225 1.52 -7.99 -18.74
C SER A 225 0.85 -7.05 -17.72
N GLY A 226 1.45 -6.88 -16.54
CA GLY A 226 1.03 -5.86 -15.57
C GLY A 226 -0.26 -6.17 -14.78
N ILE A 227 -0.77 -7.40 -14.86
CA ILE A 227 -2.13 -7.76 -14.42
C ILE A 227 -2.10 -8.79 -13.28
N ASN A 228 -2.90 -8.57 -12.22
CA ASN A 228 -2.90 -9.38 -10.99
C ASN A 228 -3.86 -10.57 -11.06
N ARG A 229 -3.64 -11.49 -12.01
CA ARG A 229 -4.39 -12.76 -12.09
C ARG A 229 -3.62 -13.90 -11.41
N LYS A 230 -4.36 -14.73 -10.68
CA LYS A 230 -3.82 -15.94 -10.06
C LYS A 230 -4.79 -17.10 -10.18
N VAL A 231 -4.33 -18.21 -10.75
CA VAL A 231 -5.03 -19.49 -10.71
C VAL A 231 -4.41 -20.35 -9.62
N GLN A 232 -5.22 -20.86 -8.71
CA GLN A 232 -4.81 -21.85 -7.71
C GLN A 232 -5.54 -23.16 -7.98
N LEU A 233 -4.82 -24.26 -7.98
CA LEU A 233 -5.36 -25.60 -8.04
C LEU A 233 -5.09 -26.27 -6.69
N LYS A 234 -6.11 -26.86 -6.08
CA LYS A 234 -5.96 -27.67 -4.85
C LYS A 234 -6.41 -29.09 -5.14
N TYR A 235 -5.57 -30.06 -4.79
CA TYR A 235 -5.89 -31.46 -4.98
C TYR A 235 -6.95 -31.94 -4.00
N GLN A 236 -7.94 -32.66 -4.50
CA GLN A 236 -9.02 -33.27 -3.74
C GLN A 236 -9.01 -34.77 -4.04
N PRO A 237 -8.29 -35.59 -3.23
CA PRO A 237 -8.14 -37.02 -3.48
C PRO A 237 -9.46 -37.78 -3.53
N LYS A 238 -10.45 -37.34 -2.73
CA LYS A 238 -11.81 -37.91 -2.63
C LYS A 238 -12.88 -37.01 -3.28
N GLY A 239 -12.50 -36.18 -4.25
CA GLY A 239 -13.41 -35.21 -4.88
C GLY A 239 -13.96 -34.13 -3.92
N ARG A 240 -14.86 -33.27 -4.40
CA ARG A 240 -15.47 -32.21 -3.56
C ARG A 240 -16.57 -32.78 -2.63
N PRO A 241 -16.55 -32.51 -1.32
CA PRO A 241 -17.66 -32.88 -0.43
C PRO A 241 -18.93 -32.10 -0.81
N LYS A 242 -20.05 -32.80 -1.02
CA LYS A 242 -21.38 -32.19 -1.18
C LYS A 242 -21.78 -31.51 0.14
N ARG A 243 -22.46 -30.37 0.04
CA ARG A 243 -22.90 -29.54 1.18
C ARG A 243 -24.26 -29.96 1.77
N SER A 244 -24.80 -31.11 1.37
CA SER A 244 -26.05 -31.66 1.90
C SER A 244 -25.73 -32.72 2.95
N SER A 245 -26.18 -32.47 4.18
CA SER A 245 -26.21 -33.42 5.30
C SER A 245 -27.33 -34.44 5.08
N SER A 246 -27.20 -35.26 4.05
CA SER A 246 -27.99 -36.48 3.89
C SER A 246 -27.00 -37.63 3.86
N GLU A 247 -27.22 -38.57 4.76
CA GLU A 247 -26.39 -39.72 5.09
C GLU A 247 -26.00 -40.54 3.85
N GLU A 248 -24.81 -41.14 3.94
CA GLU A 248 -24.29 -42.23 3.10
C GLU A 248 -24.24 -42.00 1.58
N ASP A 249 -23.08 -41.53 1.11
CA ASP A 249 -22.65 -41.63 -0.28
C ASP A 249 -21.23 -42.26 -0.25
N GLU A 250 -21.18 -43.57 0.07
CA GLU A 250 -19.97 -44.43 0.16
C GLU A 250 -19.36 -44.79 -1.22
N ALA A 251 -19.82 -44.18 -2.33
CA ALA A 251 -19.18 -44.38 -3.62
C ALA A 251 -17.78 -43.74 -3.65
N PRO A 252 -16.72 -44.44 -4.11
CA PRO A 252 -15.38 -43.87 -4.24
C PRO A 252 -15.41 -42.69 -5.21
N ARG A 253 -15.30 -41.48 -4.65
CA ARG A 253 -15.29 -40.24 -5.42
C ARG A 253 -13.97 -40.12 -6.16
N GLU A 254 -14.04 -40.01 -7.48
CA GLU A 254 -12.87 -39.78 -8.32
C GLU A 254 -12.06 -38.53 -7.87
N PRO A 255 -10.72 -38.58 -7.97
CA PRO A 255 -9.88 -37.42 -7.69
C PRO A 255 -10.26 -36.21 -8.54
N SER A 256 -10.24 -35.03 -7.94
CA SER A 256 -10.52 -33.77 -8.64
C SER A 256 -9.60 -32.65 -8.18
N LEU A 257 -9.60 -31.55 -8.93
CA LEU A 257 -8.94 -30.32 -8.55
C LEU A 257 -9.99 -29.24 -8.27
N LEU A 258 -9.82 -28.51 -7.17
CA LEU A 258 -10.52 -27.26 -6.94
C LEU A 258 -9.73 -26.12 -7.62
N LEU A 259 -10.24 -25.66 -8.76
CA LEU A 259 -9.74 -24.49 -9.47
C LEU A 259 -10.29 -23.21 -8.83
N ILE A 260 -9.39 -22.32 -8.44
CA ILE A 260 -9.68 -21.02 -7.84
C ILE A 260 -9.01 -19.94 -8.69
N LEU A 261 -9.79 -19.19 -9.45
CA LEU A 261 -9.31 -18.00 -10.15
C LEU A 261 -9.56 -16.77 -9.28
N LYS A 262 -8.53 -15.95 -9.09
CA LYS A 262 -8.59 -14.65 -8.42
C LYS A 262 -8.08 -13.57 -9.37
N TRP A 263 -8.82 -12.47 -9.46
CA TRP A 263 -8.51 -11.31 -10.29
C TRP A 263 -9.02 -10.02 -9.64
N GLY A 264 -8.68 -8.86 -10.22
CA GLY A 264 -8.92 -7.56 -9.60
C GLY A 264 -7.97 -7.33 -8.42
N GLY A 265 -8.28 -6.33 -7.58
CA GLY A 265 -7.35 -5.88 -6.56
C GLY A 265 -6.10 -5.21 -7.16
N GLU A 266 -6.25 -4.64 -8.35
CA GLU A 266 -5.21 -3.92 -9.10
C GLU A 266 -5.21 -2.46 -8.67
N LEU A 267 -4.02 -1.90 -8.44
CA LEU A 267 -3.87 -0.48 -8.09
C LEU A 267 -4.41 0.37 -9.24
N THR A 268 -5.35 1.26 -8.96
CA THR A 268 -5.92 2.16 -9.98
C THR A 268 -4.95 3.30 -10.30
N PRO A 269 -5.16 4.04 -11.41
CA PRO A 269 -4.48 5.30 -11.66
C PRO A 269 -4.64 6.30 -10.51
N ALA A 270 -5.83 6.38 -9.90
CA ALA A 270 -6.07 7.22 -8.72
C ALA A 270 -5.23 6.75 -7.52
N GLY A 271 -5.17 5.44 -7.26
CA GLY A 271 -4.33 4.88 -6.18
C GLY A 271 -2.83 5.16 -6.37
N ARG A 272 -2.36 5.16 -7.62
CA ARG A 272 -0.99 5.59 -7.96
C ARG A 272 -0.77 7.07 -7.67
N ALA A 273 -1.72 7.94 -8.06
CA ALA A 273 -1.65 9.36 -7.80
C ALA A 273 -1.72 9.69 -6.29
N GLN A 274 -2.59 9.02 -5.54
CA GLN A 274 -2.68 9.11 -4.07
C GLN A 274 -1.32 8.81 -3.43
N ALA A 275 -0.68 7.71 -3.83
CA ALA A 275 0.62 7.32 -3.31
C ALA A 275 1.73 8.33 -3.67
N GLU A 276 1.78 8.78 -4.92
CA GLU A 276 2.76 9.78 -5.37
C GLU A 276 2.59 11.11 -4.62
N ASN A 277 1.35 11.57 -4.45
CA ASN A 277 1.03 12.80 -3.70
C ASN A 277 1.39 12.67 -2.22
N LEU A 278 1.10 11.53 -1.59
CA LEU A 278 1.53 11.29 -0.21
C LEU A 278 3.05 11.30 -0.10
N GLY A 279 3.78 10.73 -1.06
CA GLY A 279 5.24 10.82 -1.10
C GLY A 279 5.73 12.28 -1.18
N LYS A 280 5.10 13.10 -2.03
CA LYS A 280 5.37 14.54 -2.15
C LYS A 280 5.01 15.35 -0.90
N ALA A 281 4.08 14.88 -0.08
CA ALA A 281 3.83 15.45 1.24
C ALA A 281 4.88 14.95 2.25
N PHE A 282 5.23 13.66 2.23
CA PHE A 282 6.15 13.05 3.18
C PHE A 282 7.56 13.66 3.12
N ARG A 283 8.02 14.10 1.93
CA ARG A 283 9.31 14.81 1.79
C ARG A 283 9.39 16.10 2.63
N THR A 284 8.25 16.70 2.98
CA THR A 284 8.18 17.95 3.74
C THR A 284 8.23 17.71 5.25
N LEU A 285 8.22 16.46 5.72
CA LEU A 285 8.35 16.14 7.16
C LEU A 285 9.73 16.45 7.73
N TYR A 286 10.74 16.67 6.86
CA TYR A 286 12.06 17.16 7.27
C TYR A 286 12.31 18.55 6.68
N PRO A 287 12.77 19.53 7.48
CA PRO A 287 13.04 20.89 7.01
C PRO A 287 14.17 20.94 5.96
N GLY A 288 14.06 21.88 5.00
CA GLY A 288 14.90 21.87 3.80
C GLY A 288 15.17 23.22 3.15
N GLY A 289 15.70 24.19 3.91
CA GLY A 289 16.42 25.37 3.40
C GLY A 289 15.68 26.72 3.52
N GLN A 290 16.31 27.65 4.25
CA GLN A 290 16.00 29.08 4.47
C GLN A 290 14.51 29.49 4.45
N GLY A 291 13.89 29.44 5.63
CA GLY A 291 13.25 30.63 6.21
C GLY A 291 11.93 31.15 5.63
N GLN A 292 11.34 30.51 4.63
CA GLN A 292 9.98 30.88 4.18
C GLN A 292 9.15 29.63 3.91
N PHE A 293 7.95 29.60 4.52
CA PHE A 293 6.94 28.55 4.39
C PHE A 293 6.39 28.35 2.95
N GLU A 294 6.96 29.06 1.96
CA GLU A 294 6.48 29.11 0.58
C GLU A 294 7.28 28.24 -0.40
N ALA A 295 8.41 27.63 0.01
CA ALA A 295 9.18 26.71 -0.83
C ALA A 295 9.02 25.24 -0.35
N PRO A 296 8.35 24.35 -1.11
CA PRO A 296 7.96 23.02 -0.62
C PRO A 296 9.15 22.05 -0.46
N GLY A 297 9.59 21.87 0.80
CA GLY A 297 10.12 20.62 1.39
C GLY A 297 11.14 19.81 0.59
N LEU A 298 12.37 20.34 0.46
CA LEU A 298 13.52 19.62 -0.11
C LEU A 298 14.33 18.82 0.94
N GLY A 299 13.86 18.73 2.19
CA GLY A 299 14.68 18.26 3.32
C GLY A 299 15.16 16.82 3.18
N PHE A 300 14.23 15.85 3.06
CA PHE A 300 14.60 14.44 2.88
C PHE A 300 15.37 14.20 1.58
N LEU A 301 15.03 14.93 0.51
CA LEU A 301 15.74 14.88 -0.77
C LEU A 301 17.22 15.27 -0.62
N ARG A 302 17.48 16.33 0.15
CA ARG A 302 18.84 16.80 0.45
C ARG A 302 19.61 15.77 1.28
N LEU A 303 18.99 15.21 2.33
CA LEU A 303 19.60 14.16 3.13
C LEU A 303 19.97 12.94 2.27
N HIS A 304 19.06 12.53 1.40
CA HIS A 304 19.27 11.38 0.51
C HIS A 304 20.44 11.60 -0.45
N SER A 305 20.53 12.80 -1.02
CA SER A 305 21.57 13.16 -1.99
C SER A 305 22.95 13.38 -1.36
N THR A 306 23.02 13.61 -0.04
CA THR A 306 24.26 13.93 0.71
C THR A 306 24.69 12.83 1.69
N PHE A 307 24.31 11.57 1.44
CA PHE A 307 24.66 10.39 2.27
C PHE A 307 24.16 10.40 3.73
N ARG A 308 23.23 11.29 4.09
CA ARG A 308 22.73 11.42 5.47
C ARG A 308 21.38 10.76 5.72
N HIS A 309 20.96 9.87 4.82
CA HIS A 309 19.64 9.23 4.86
C HIS A 309 19.73 7.70 4.76
N ASP A 310 19.35 7.00 5.82
CA ASP A 310 19.10 5.55 5.81
C ASP A 310 17.69 5.28 5.30
N LEU A 311 17.47 5.28 3.99
CA LEU A 311 16.15 4.94 3.48
C LEU A 311 16.04 3.43 3.23
N LYS A 312 15.15 2.76 3.96
CA LYS A 312 14.71 1.40 3.63
C LYS A 312 13.19 1.36 3.48
N ILE A 313 12.75 0.73 2.40
CA ILE A 313 11.34 0.59 2.05
C ILE A 313 11.02 -0.90 1.98
N TYR A 314 9.91 -1.27 2.61
CA TYR A 314 9.41 -2.62 2.72
C TYR A 314 7.96 -2.62 2.21
N ALA A 315 7.59 -3.61 1.41
CA ALA A 315 6.20 -3.83 1.04
C ALA A 315 5.84 -5.31 1.16
N SER A 316 4.58 -5.58 1.48
CA SER A 316 3.99 -6.90 1.29
C SER A 316 4.16 -7.39 -0.15
N ASP A 317 4.22 -8.72 -0.33
CA ASP A 317 4.32 -9.40 -1.61
C ASP A 317 3.10 -9.24 -2.54
N GLU A 318 2.09 -8.49 -2.10
CA GLU A 318 0.95 -8.12 -2.92
C GLU A 318 1.31 -7.06 -3.98
N GLY A 319 1.00 -7.34 -5.25
CA GLY A 319 1.37 -6.47 -6.37
C GLY A 319 0.87 -5.02 -6.22
N ARG A 320 -0.35 -4.79 -5.71
CA ARG A 320 -0.87 -3.44 -5.45
C ARG A 320 -0.08 -2.68 -4.38
N VAL A 321 0.41 -3.40 -3.37
CA VAL A 321 1.17 -2.80 -2.25
C VAL A 321 2.56 -2.41 -2.76
N GLN A 322 3.21 -3.27 -3.55
CA GLN A 322 4.49 -2.97 -4.19
C GLN A 322 4.40 -1.77 -5.14
N MET A 323 3.35 -1.70 -5.95
CA MET A 323 3.12 -0.56 -6.84
C MET A 323 2.81 0.72 -6.07
N THR A 324 2.08 0.65 -4.95
CA THR A 324 1.85 1.81 -4.06
C THR A 324 3.18 2.32 -3.51
N ALA A 325 3.99 1.43 -2.94
CA ALA A 325 5.29 1.77 -2.39
C ALA A 325 6.22 2.41 -3.43
N ALA A 326 6.22 1.87 -4.65
CA ALA A 326 7.00 2.43 -5.74
C ALA A 326 6.51 3.82 -6.14
N ALA A 327 5.19 4.02 -6.27
CA ALA A 327 4.58 5.33 -6.58
C ALA A 327 4.86 6.37 -5.50
N PHE A 328 4.76 5.98 -4.23
CA PHE A 328 5.15 6.82 -3.10
C PHE A 328 6.63 7.19 -3.16
N THR A 329 7.51 6.23 -3.42
CA THR A 329 8.96 6.44 -3.50
C THR A 329 9.29 7.45 -4.59
N LYS A 330 8.61 7.34 -5.74
CA LYS A 330 8.71 8.31 -6.84
C LYS A 330 8.37 9.73 -6.36
N GLY A 331 7.24 9.90 -5.66
CA GLY A 331 6.82 11.20 -5.12
C GLY A 331 7.77 11.75 -4.05
N MET A 332 8.21 10.90 -3.11
CA MET A 332 9.10 11.26 -2.01
C MET A 332 10.48 11.71 -2.51
N LEU A 333 11.00 11.03 -3.52
CA LEU A 333 12.34 11.27 -4.07
C LEU A 333 12.35 12.16 -5.32
N ALA A 334 11.20 12.77 -5.65
CA ALA A 334 11.04 13.66 -6.81
C ALA A 334 11.57 13.03 -8.11
N LEU A 335 11.28 11.74 -8.29
CA LEU A 335 11.77 10.98 -9.42
C LEU A 335 10.88 11.23 -10.65
N GLU A 336 11.49 11.64 -11.75
CA GLU A 336 10.80 11.89 -13.03
C GLU A 336 10.61 10.58 -13.82
N GLY A 337 9.62 10.55 -14.72
CA GLY A 337 9.35 9.42 -15.61
C GLY A 337 8.36 8.37 -15.09
N GLU A 338 8.22 7.28 -15.84
CA GLU A 338 7.34 6.16 -15.48
C GLU A 338 7.89 5.31 -14.33
N LEU A 339 6.99 4.61 -13.62
CA LEU A 339 7.35 3.71 -12.53
C LEU A 339 8.10 2.49 -13.06
N THR A 340 9.38 2.41 -12.74
CA THR A 340 10.27 1.41 -13.32
C THR A 340 10.27 0.12 -12.50
N PRO A 341 10.55 -1.04 -13.12
CA PRO A 341 10.78 -2.29 -12.41
C PRO A 341 11.90 -2.20 -11.35
N ILE A 342 12.83 -1.25 -11.51
CA ILE A 342 13.95 -1.02 -10.58
C ILE A 342 13.42 -0.46 -9.25
N VAL A 343 12.48 0.49 -9.27
CA VAL A 343 11.86 0.99 -8.03
C VAL A 343 11.09 -0.13 -7.31
N VAL A 344 10.47 -1.04 -8.07
CA VAL A 344 9.79 -2.22 -7.51
C VAL A 344 10.79 -3.23 -6.89
N GLN A 345 11.98 -3.40 -7.48
CA GLN A 345 13.05 -4.20 -6.87
C GLN A 345 13.60 -3.56 -5.59
N MET A 346 13.65 -2.23 -5.51
CA MET A 346 14.10 -1.52 -4.30
C MET A 346 13.16 -1.66 -3.12
N VAL A 347 11.86 -1.72 -3.39
CA VAL A 347 10.81 -1.96 -2.38
C VAL A 347 10.84 -3.42 -1.88
N LYS A 348 11.36 -4.34 -2.69
CA LYS A 348 11.64 -5.73 -2.30
C LYS A 348 12.99 -5.80 -1.60
N SER A 349 13.09 -5.26 -0.40
CA SER A 349 14.20 -5.65 0.47
C SER A 349 14.17 -7.17 0.65
N ALA A 350 15.31 -7.82 0.42
CA ALA A 350 15.46 -9.24 0.70
C ALA A 350 15.06 -9.48 2.18
N ASN A 351 14.18 -10.45 2.43
CA ASN A 351 13.61 -10.83 3.74
C ASN A 351 12.38 -10.06 4.28
N THR A 352 11.40 -9.72 3.43
CA THR A 352 10.05 -9.31 3.91
C THR A 352 9.14 -10.47 4.31
N ASN A 353 9.50 -11.72 3.95
CA ASN A 353 8.73 -12.92 4.31
C ASN A 353 8.56 -13.00 5.84
N GLY A 354 7.30 -13.00 6.31
CA GLY A 354 6.96 -13.04 7.73
C GLY A 354 6.96 -11.68 8.44
N LEU A 355 7.38 -10.58 7.79
CA LEU A 355 7.35 -9.23 8.38
C LEU A 355 6.02 -8.51 8.13
N LEU A 356 5.60 -8.49 6.87
CA LEU A 356 4.36 -7.83 6.39
C LEU A 356 3.40 -8.81 5.70
N ASP A 357 3.83 -10.06 5.57
CA ASP A 357 3.09 -11.15 4.96
C ASP A 357 2.95 -12.25 6.01
N ALA A 358 1.80 -12.28 6.69
CA ALA A 358 1.49 -13.35 7.62
C ALA A 358 1.35 -14.68 6.85
N GLU A 359 2.07 -15.71 7.28
CA GLU A 359 1.71 -17.08 6.91
C GLU A 359 0.29 -17.33 7.40
N SER A 360 -0.56 -17.86 6.52
CA SER A 360 -2.03 -17.78 6.59
C SER A 360 -2.66 -18.57 7.75
N ASN A 361 -2.41 -18.17 8.99
CA ASN A 361 -3.04 -18.72 10.17
C ASN A 361 -3.91 -17.61 10.77
N THR A 362 -5.14 -17.50 10.27
CA THR A 362 -6.21 -16.75 10.94
C THR A 362 -6.25 -17.19 12.40
N SER A 363 -6.10 -16.25 13.35
CA SER A 363 -6.09 -16.60 14.77
C SER A 363 -7.41 -17.28 15.14
N LYS A 364 -7.37 -18.29 16.01
CA LYS A 364 -8.59 -18.96 16.49
C LYS A 364 -9.57 -17.95 17.10
N CYS A 365 -9.05 -16.95 17.79
CA CYS A 365 -9.81 -15.81 18.32
C CYS A 365 -10.59 -15.07 17.22
N GLN A 366 -9.95 -14.73 16.09
CA GLN A 366 -10.61 -14.06 14.97
C GLN A 366 -11.74 -14.91 14.37
N ILE A 367 -11.63 -16.24 14.37
CA ILE A 367 -12.71 -17.13 13.92
C ILE A 367 -13.91 -17.04 14.87
N VAL A 368 -13.67 -17.12 16.18
CA VAL A 368 -14.72 -17.03 17.20
C VAL A 368 -15.44 -15.67 17.15
N VAL A 369 -14.69 -14.58 16.99
CA VAL A 369 -15.24 -13.24 16.80
C VAL A 369 -16.17 -13.18 15.59
N LYS A 370 -15.73 -13.73 14.44
CA LYS A 370 -16.54 -13.78 13.21
C LYS A 370 -17.80 -14.61 13.37
N GLU A 371 -17.77 -15.71 14.12
CA GLU A 371 -18.99 -16.50 14.39
C GLU A 371 -19.97 -15.73 15.29
N ARG A 372 -19.50 -15.05 16.35
CA ARG A 372 -20.36 -14.20 17.19
C ARG A 372 -21.05 -13.09 16.38
N LEU A 373 -20.31 -12.41 15.50
CA LEU A 373 -20.88 -11.39 14.61
C LEU A 373 -21.96 -11.99 13.69
N LYS A 374 -21.73 -13.19 13.15
CA LYS A 374 -22.71 -13.88 12.31
C LYS A 374 -23.98 -14.21 13.07
N ASP A 375 -23.89 -14.62 14.33
CA ASP A 375 -25.05 -14.99 15.11
C ASP A 375 -25.90 -13.79 15.48
N ILE A 376 -25.28 -12.65 15.83
CA ILE A 376 -26.01 -11.40 16.10
C ILE A 376 -26.71 -10.87 14.84
N PHE A 377 -26.00 -10.80 13.71
CA PHE A 377 -26.57 -10.25 12.46
C PHE A 377 -27.62 -11.14 11.79
N ASN A 378 -27.76 -12.38 12.25
CA ASN A 378 -28.78 -13.31 11.76
C ASN A 378 -29.99 -13.42 12.68
N GLN A 379 -30.06 -12.59 13.72
CA GLN A 379 -31.25 -12.44 14.55
C GLN A 379 -32.05 -11.25 14.04
N ASP A 380 -33.33 -11.48 13.75
CA ASP A 380 -34.25 -10.42 13.31
C ASP A 380 -34.77 -9.63 14.51
N GLN A 381 -33.90 -8.84 15.11
CA GLN A 381 -34.18 -8.01 16.28
C GLN A 381 -33.43 -6.67 16.17
N ASP A 382 -34.03 -5.62 16.72
CA ASP A 382 -33.35 -4.36 16.93
C ASP A 382 -32.21 -4.54 17.94
N PHE A 383 -31.09 -3.83 17.76
CA PHE A 383 -30.00 -3.83 18.74
C PHE A 383 -30.51 -3.39 20.11
N THR A 384 -30.29 -4.25 21.10
CA THR A 384 -30.59 -3.95 22.51
C THR A 384 -29.42 -3.22 23.17
N GLN A 385 -29.65 -2.62 24.35
CA GLN A 385 -28.57 -2.02 25.14
C GLN A 385 -27.45 -3.02 25.46
N GLU A 386 -27.80 -4.30 25.63
CA GLU A 386 -26.84 -5.39 25.85
C GLU A 386 -25.98 -5.64 24.59
N ASP A 387 -26.55 -5.54 23.40
CA ASP A 387 -25.80 -5.65 22.14
C ASP A 387 -24.81 -4.49 21.97
N PHE A 388 -25.20 -3.27 22.35
CA PHE A 388 -24.28 -2.13 22.39
C PHE A 388 -23.10 -2.40 23.33
N GLN A 389 -23.35 -2.95 24.52
CA GLN A 389 -22.27 -3.31 25.46
C GLN A 389 -21.39 -4.45 24.93
N LYS A 390 -22.00 -5.48 24.31
CA LYS A 390 -21.29 -6.65 23.76
C LYS A 390 -20.46 -6.30 22.55
N LEU A 391 -21.00 -5.54 21.59
CA LEU A 391 -20.31 -5.19 20.35
C LEU A 391 -19.42 -3.96 20.56
N ALA A 392 -19.92 -2.88 21.13
CA ALA A 392 -19.15 -1.66 21.34
C ALA A 392 -18.42 -1.64 22.69
N ALA A 393 -17.82 -2.76 23.10
CA ALA A 393 -17.07 -2.89 24.37
C ALA A 393 -15.90 -1.88 24.52
N THR A 394 -15.44 -1.29 23.43
CA THR A 394 -14.39 -0.26 23.39
C THR A 394 -14.93 1.18 23.35
N ASN A 395 -16.26 1.36 23.41
CA ASN A 395 -16.97 2.65 23.37
C ASN A 395 -16.60 3.55 22.17
N SER A 396 -16.26 2.95 21.02
CA SER A 396 -15.93 3.70 19.80
C SER A 396 -17.16 4.45 19.27
N LEU A 397 -17.07 5.77 19.16
CA LEU A 397 -18.18 6.63 18.71
C LEU A 397 -18.67 6.26 17.30
N SER A 398 -17.75 6.02 16.36
CA SER A 398 -18.11 5.65 14.98
C SER A 398 -18.93 4.36 14.90
N LEU A 399 -18.57 3.37 15.72
CA LEU A 399 -19.27 2.10 15.82
C LEU A 399 -20.67 2.27 16.42
N ILE A 400 -20.80 3.06 17.49
CA ILE A 400 -22.11 3.34 18.13
C ILE A 400 -23.04 4.03 17.12
N ASN A 401 -22.53 5.04 16.40
CA ASN A 401 -23.30 5.74 15.36
C ASN A 401 -23.75 4.79 14.24
N ALA A 402 -22.87 3.88 13.80
CA ALA A 402 -23.21 2.87 12.79
C ALA A 402 -24.28 1.90 13.30
N MET A 403 -24.18 1.44 14.56
CA MET A 403 -25.20 0.59 15.17
C MET A 403 -26.55 1.30 15.30
N GLN A 404 -26.56 2.58 15.69
CA GLN A 404 -27.78 3.40 15.76
C GLN A 404 -28.44 3.58 14.39
N PHE A 405 -27.64 3.80 13.34
CA PHE A 405 -28.15 3.90 11.96
C PHE A 405 -28.70 2.56 11.46
N VAL A 406 -28.00 1.46 11.72
CA VAL A 406 -28.41 0.12 11.29
C VAL A 406 -29.69 -0.34 11.99
N LYS A 407 -29.82 -0.04 13.30
CA LYS A 407 -30.94 -0.41 14.18
C LYS A 407 -31.20 -1.92 14.25
N ASN A 408 -31.67 -2.54 13.18
CA ASN A 408 -31.83 -3.99 13.04
C ASN A 408 -30.88 -4.51 11.94
N PRO A 409 -29.83 -5.28 12.31
CA PRO A 409 -28.83 -5.75 11.35
C PRO A 409 -29.41 -6.70 10.31
N PHE A 410 -30.41 -7.53 10.66
CA PHE A 410 -31.01 -8.48 9.73
C PHE A 410 -31.88 -7.78 8.69
N GLN A 411 -32.72 -6.82 9.11
CA GLN A 411 -33.54 -6.01 8.21
C GLN A 411 -32.69 -5.12 7.31
N MET A 412 -31.61 -4.53 7.83
CA MET A 412 -30.65 -3.78 7.02
C MET A 412 -29.99 -4.69 5.96
N CYS A 413 -29.62 -5.93 6.31
CA CYS A 413 -29.13 -6.90 5.32
C CYS A 413 -30.19 -7.26 4.27
N MET A 414 -31.47 -7.36 4.64
CA MET A 414 -32.58 -7.56 3.71
C MET A 414 -32.72 -6.40 2.72
N GLN A 415 -32.71 -5.16 3.20
CA GLN A 415 -32.78 -3.96 2.37
C GLN A 415 -31.60 -3.85 1.40
N VAL A 416 -30.37 -4.12 1.88
CA VAL A 416 -29.18 -4.16 1.03
C VAL A 416 -29.29 -5.25 -0.03
N HIS A 417 -29.79 -6.44 0.33
CA HIS A 417 -29.97 -7.54 -0.62
C HIS A 417 -31.01 -7.22 -1.70
N GLU A 418 -32.11 -6.54 -1.35
CA GLU A 418 -33.11 -6.06 -2.31
C GLU A 418 -32.52 -5.03 -3.28
N MET A 419 -31.79 -4.03 -2.77
CA MET A 419 -31.09 -3.06 -3.62
C MET A 419 -30.07 -3.73 -4.55
N ILE A 420 -29.36 -4.77 -4.10
CA ILE A 420 -28.45 -5.55 -4.95
C ILE A 420 -29.21 -6.24 -6.08
N LYS A 421 -30.40 -6.80 -5.81
CA LYS A 421 -31.26 -7.41 -6.84
C LYS A 421 -31.71 -6.40 -7.88
N GLU A 422 -32.21 -5.25 -7.42
CA GLU A 422 -32.62 -4.15 -8.29
C GLU A 422 -31.46 -3.65 -9.15
N PHE A 423 -30.28 -3.47 -8.54
CA PHE A 423 -29.10 -3.01 -9.25
C PHE A 423 -28.65 -4.03 -10.30
N THR A 424 -28.62 -5.31 -9.94
CA THR A 424 -28.28 -6.39 -10.87
C THR A 424 -29.26 -6.46 -12.04
N ALA A 425 -30.56 -6.28 -11.79
CA ALA A 425 -31.58 -6.20 -12.84
C ALA A 425 -31.36 -4.98 -13.74
N ARG A 426 -31.09 -3.80 -13.16
CA ARG A 426 -30.82 -2.57 -13.94
C ARG A 426 -29.61 -2.71 -14.84
N ILE A 427 -28.51 -3.29 -14.35
CA ILE A 427 -27.31 -3.52 -15.17
C ILE A 427 -27.62 -4.46 -16.35
N ARG A 428 -28.46 -5.49 -16.15
CA ARG A 428 -28.89 -6.38 -17.24
C ARG A 428 -29.70 -5.63 -18.30
N CYS A 429 -30.63 -4.75 -17.90
CA CYS A 429 -31.38 -3.91 -18.82
C CYS A 429 -30.46 -2.94 -19.58
N LEU A 430 -29.58 -2.23 -18.87
CA LEU A 430 -28.60 -1.30 -19.45
C LEU A 430 -27.73 -1.96 -20.51
N LYS A 431 -27.26 -3.18 -20.26
CA LYS A 431 -26.49 -3.94 -21.25
C LYS A 431 -27.26 -4.15 -22.56
N VAL A 432 -28.58 -4.38 -22.49
CA VAL A 432 -29.43 -4.53 -23.69
C VAL A 432 -29.66 -3.18 -24.37
N GLU A 433 -29.96 -2.13 -23.59
CA GLU A 433 -30.17 -0.75 -24.07
C GLU A 433 -28.93 -0.20 -24.79
N LEU A 434 -27.73 -0.51 -24.29
CA LEU A 434 -26.46 0.04 -24.76
C LEU A 434 -25.72 -0.85 -25.78
N LYS A 435 -26.35 -1.93 -26.28
CA LYS A 435 -25.76 -2.87 -27.25
C LYS A 435 -25.13 -2.20 -28.47
N SER A 436 -25.66 -1.05 -28.91
CA SER A 436 -25.17 -0.30 -30.08
C SER A 436 -24.05 0.70 -29.77
N ARG A 437 -23.82 1.04 -28.50
CA ARG A 437 -22.86 2.08 -28.08
C ARG A 437 -21.58 1.54 -27.45
N ASP A 438 -21.56 0.25 -27.09
CA ASP A 438 -20.50 -0.47 -26.38
C ASP A 438 -19.65 0.40 -25.43
N PRO A 439 -20.28 1.06 -24.43
CA PRO A 439 -19.55 1.91 -23.52
C PRO A 439 -18.59 1.07 -22.69
N THR A 440 -17.31 1.40 -22.76
CA THR A 440 -16.26 0.77 -21.96
C THR A 440 -16.41 1.19 -20.50
N LEU A 441 -16.59 0.22 -19.60
CA LEU A 441 -16.54 0.48 -18.16
C LEU A 441 -15.10 0.78 -17.73
N PHE A 442 -14.94 1.35 -16.53
CA PHE A 442 -13.63 1.72 -16.02
C PHE A 442 -12.66 0.53 -16.04
N ASN A 443 -11.43 0.80 -16.49
CA ASN A 443 -10.36 -0.17 -16.59
C ASN A 443 -10.75 -1.40 -17.42
N GLY A 444 -11.56 -1.24 -18.47
CA GLY A 444 -11.86 -2.31 -19.43
C GLY A 444 -12.67 -3.48 -18.87
N GLU A 445 -13.37 -3.31 -17.73
CA GLU A 445 -14.30 -4.33 -17.23
C GLU A 445 -15.44 -4.53 -18.26
N SER A 446 -15.66 -5.76 -18.72
CA SER A 446 -16.80 -6.05 -19.61
C SER A 446 -18.12 -6.02 -18.84
N TRP A 447 -19.23 -5.71 -19.52
CA TRP A 447 -20.59 -5.81 -18.96
C TRP A 447 -20.90 -7.20 -18.39
N GLU A 448 -20.40 -8.27 -18.99
CA GLU A 448 -20.51 -9.64 -18.49
C GLU A 448 -19.86 -9.82 -17.12
N LEU A 449 -18.69 -9.22 -16.90
CA LEU A 449 -17.97 -9.29 -15.62
C LEU A 449 -18.67 -8.46 -14.54
N LEU A 450 -19.15 -7.26 -14.89
CA LEU A 450 -19.95 -6.42 -13.98
C LEU A 450 -21.22 -7.15 -13.51
N ILE A 451 -22.01 -7.70 -14.44
CA ILE A 451 -23.23 -8.46 -14.10
C ILE A 451 -22.88 -9.67 -13.23
N ARG A 452 -21.80 -10.39 -13.54
CA ARG A 452 -21.39 -11.56 -12.76
C ARG A 452 -20.90 -11.19 -11.37
N ARG A 453 -20.23 -10.05 -11.20
CA ARG A 453 -19.80 -9.55 -9.89
C ARG A 453 -21.01 -9.31 -8.98
N TRP A 454 -22.00 -8.56 -9.45
CA TRP A 454 -23.20 -8.25 -8.68
C TRP A 454 -24.13 -9.45 -8.49
N ALA A 455 -24.38 -10.24 -9.53
CA ALA A 455 -25.20 -11.46 -9.41
C ALA A 455 -24.57 -12.50 -8.47
N LYS A 456 -23.23 -12.52 -8.36
CA LYS A 456 -22.53 -13.37 -7.41
C LYS A 456 -22.68 -12.86 -5.97
N LEU A 457 -22.60 -11.55 -5.75
CA LEU A 457 -22.87 -10.97 -4.42
C LEU A 457 -24.33 -11.20 -4.01
N GLU A 458 -25.28 -11.01 -4.93
CA GLU A 458 -26.70 -11.32 -4.73
C GLU A 458 -26.87 -12.77 -4.22
N LYS A 459 -26.27 -13.74 -4.91
CA LYS A 459 -26.36 -15.16 -4.57
C LYS A 459 -25.59 -15.55 -3.31
N ASP A 460 -24.39 -15.02 -3.12
CA ASP A 460 -23.50 -15.42 -2.03
C ASP A 460 -23.88 -14.73 -0.70
N PHE A 461 -24.56 -13.57 -0.75
CA PHE A 461 -24.94 -12.81 0.45
C PHE A 461 -26.13 -13.44 1.18
N ARG A 462 -27.15 -13.92 0.46
CA ARG A 462 -28.32 -14.60 1.03
C ARG A 462 -28.16 -16.12 0.87
N LEU A 463 -28.04 -16.83 1.99
CA LEU A 463 -27.93 -18.28 2.03
C LEU A 463 -29.30 -18.96 1.81
N LYS A 464 -29.29 -20.22 1.36
CA LYS A 464 -30.51 -20.99 1.08
C LYS A 464 -31.41 -21.21 2.30
N ASN A 465 -30.83 -21.20 3.50
CA ASN A 465 -31.54 -21.33 4.78
C ASN A 465 -32.14 -20.01 5.27
N GLY A 466 -32.11 -18.94 4.46
CA GLY A 466 -32.61 -17.63 4.86
C GLY A 466 -31.68 -16.86 5.82
N ARG A 467 -30.44 -17.32 6.05
CA ARG A 467 -29.42 -16.54 6.77
C ARG A 467 -28.60 -15.68 5.81
N PHE A 468 -27.94 -14.64 6.32
CA PHE A 468 -26.98 -13.82 5.60
C PHE A 468 -25.54 -14.24 5.88
N ASP A 469 -24.72 -14.30 4.82
CA ASP A 469 -23.26 -14.41 4.92
C ASP A 469 -22.64 -13.01 5.04
N ILE A 470 -22.57 -12.49 6.26
CA ILE A 470 -22.03 -11.16 6.56
C ILE A 470 -20.57 -10.97 6.12
N SER A 471 -19.82 -12.05 5.85
CA SER A 471 -18.46 -11.94 5.28
C SER A 471 -18.45 -11.35 3.86
N LYS A 472 -19.62 -11.15 3.23
CA LYS A 472 -19.79 -10.46 1.95
C LYS A 472 -20.00 -8.95 2.09
N ILE A 473 -20.32 -8.43 3.28
CA ILE A 473 -20.56 -7.00 3.50
C ILE A 473 -19.36 -6.15 3.06
N PRO A 474 -18.09 -6.48 3.42
CA PRO A 474 -16.95 -5.73 2.93
C PRO A 474 -16.80 -5.78 1.40
N ASP A 475 -17.11 -6.93 0.78
CA ASP A 475 -17.07 -7.09 -0.68
C ASP A 475 -18.18 -6.24 -1.36
N ILE A 476 -19.37 -6.14 -0.76
CA ILE A 476 -20.50 -5.32 -1.24
C ILE A 476 -20.14 -3.84 -1.15
N TYR A 477 -19.71 -3.39 0.03
CA TYR A 477 -19.30 -2.01 0.28
C TYR A 477 -18.22 -1.56 -0.71
N ASP A 478 -17.19 -2.37 -0.89
CA ASP A 478 -16.09 -2.09 -1.80
C ASP A 478 -16.53 -2.06 -3.28
N CYS A 479 -17.48 -2.92 -3.67
CA CYS A 479 -18.05 -2.91 -5.01
C CYS A 479 -18.88 -1.64 -5.30
N ILE A 480 -19.77 -1.25 -4.38
CA ILE A 480 -20.60 -0.05 -4.59
C ILE A 480 -19.76 1.23 -4.51
N LYS A 481 -18.77 1.31 -3.61
CA LYS A 481 -17.83 2.44 -3.53
C LYS A 481 -17.07 2.61 -4.84
N TYR A 482 -16.57 1.51 -5.42
CA TYR A 482 -15.90 1.53 -6.72
C TYR A 482 -16.84 1.95 -7.87
N ASP A 483 -18.05 1.37 -7.94
CA ASP A 483 -18.99 1.67 -9.02
C ASP A 483 -19.53 3.11 -8.95
N LEU A 484 -19.76 3.65 -7.75
CA LEU A 484 -20.11 5.05 -7.54
C LEU A 484 -18.99 6.00 -7.98
N HIS A 485 -17.73 5.66 -7.69
CA HIS A 485 -16.62 6.53 -8.01
C HIS A 485 -16.28 6.51 -9.51
N TYR A 486 -16.30 5.34 -10.14
CA TYR A 486 -15.78 5.16 -11.50
C TYR A 486 -16.85 4.93 -12.57
N ASN A 487 -17.98 4.32 -12.22
CA ASN A 487 -18.99 3.87 -13.19
C ASN A 487 -20.34 4.62 -13.07
N GLN A 488 -20.50 5.55 -12.13
CA GLN A 488 -21.77 6.20 -11.82
C GLN A 488 -22.39 6.92 -13.03
N LYS A 489 -21.59 7.59 -13.86
CA LYS A 489 -22.06 8.27 -15.07
C LYS A 489 -22.74 7.32 -16.06
N THR A 490 -22.27 6.07 -16.10
CA THR A 490 -22.79 5.02 -16.98
C THR A 490 -23.95 4.26 -16.35
N LEU A 491 -23.88 3.97 -15.04
CA LEU A 491 -24.85 3.11 -14.36
C LEU A 491 -26.11 3.85 -13.92
N GLN A 492 -25.99 5.12 -13.49
CA GLN A 492 -27.10 6.02 -13.12
C GLN A 492 -28.19 5.36 -12.25
N PHE A 493 -27.79 4.49 -11.32
CA PHE A 493 -28.74 3.79 -10.47
C PHE A 493 -29.24 4.73 -9.36
N LYS A 494 -30.55 4.97 -9.33
CA LYS A 494 -31.18 5.97 -8.44
C LYS A 494 -30.91 5.71 -6.95
N ARG A 495 -30.92 4.44 -6.53
CA ARG A 495 -30.66 4.02 -5.13
C ARG A 495 -29.19 3.68 -4.87
N ALA A 496 -28.26 4.07 -5.75
CA ALA A 496 -26.84 3.74 -5.56
C ALA A 496 -26.26 4.38 -4.29
N GLN A 497 -26.66 5.62 -3.98
CA GLN A 497 -26.23 6.31 -2.76
C GLN A 497 -26.80 5.63 -1.51
N GLU A 498 -28.08 5.23 -1.54
CA GLU A 498 -28.72 4.47 -0.44
C GLU A 498 -27.99 3.13 -0.22
N LEU A 499 -27.72 2.37 -1.28
CA LEU A 499 -26.97 1.13 -1.21
C LEU A 499 -25.57 1.33 -0.63
N PHE A 500 -24.89 2.42 -1.01
CA PHE A 500 -23.60 2.78 -0.42
C PHE A 500 -23.71 3.08 1.07
N MET A 501 -24.63 3.95 1.49
CA MET A 501 -24.77 4.34 2.90
C MET A 501 -25.14 3.15 3.80
N CYS A 502 -26.10 2.31 3.38
CA CYS A 502 -26.49 1.11 4.10
C CYS A 502 -25.34 0.09 4.17
N SER A 503 -24.65 -0.16 3.06
CA SER A 503 -23.52 -1.09 3.02
C SER A 503 -22.33 -0.57 3.85
N LYS A 504 -22.10 0.75 3.84
CA LYS A 504 -21.08 1.42 4.64
C LYS A 504 -21.37 1.27 6.13
N ALA A 505 -22.59 1.56 6.58
CA ALA A 505 -22.95 1.44 7.99
C ALA A 505 -22.79 -0.01 8.50
N LEU A 506 -23.16 -1.01 7.69
CA LEU A 506 -22.88 -2.41 8.01
C LEU A 506 -21.37 -2.71 8.05
N ALA A 507 -20.59 -2.19 7.10
CA ALA A 507 -19.15 -2.39 7.03
C ALA A 507 -18.40 -1.72 8.19
N ASP A 508 -18.83 -0.53 8.62
CA ASP A 508 -18.30 0.22 9.76
C ASP A 508 -18.49 -0.54 11.09
N ILE A 509 -19.46 -1.46 11.16
CA ILE A 509 -19.59 -2.40 12.28
C ILE A 509 -18.72 -3.64 12.04
N ILE A 510 -18.88 -4.31 10.91
CA ILE A 510 -18.27 -5.63 10.69
C ILE A 510 -16.75 -5.55 10.60
N ILE A 511 -16.20 -4.68 9.76
CA ILE A 511 -14.77 -4.64 9.45
C ILE A 511 -13.89 -4.44 10.71
N PRO A 512 -14.09 -3.40 11.54
CA PRO A 512 -13.25 -3.22 12.72
C PRO A 512 -13.44 -4.35 13.74
N GLN A 513 -14.65 -4.88 13.86
CA GLN A 513 -14.93 -5.96 14.82
C GLN A 513 -14.35 -7.29 14.41
N GLU A 514 -14.11 -7.56 13.13
CA GLU A 514 -13.37 -8.75 12.70
C GLU A 514 -11.94 -8.79 13.27
N TYR A 515 -11.40 -7.66 13.76
CA TYR A 515 -10.08 -7.57 14.41
C TYR A 515 -10.16 -7.60 15.94
N GLY A 516 -11.33 -7.90 16.51
CA GLY A 516 -11.55 -8.08 17.95
C GLY A 516 -12.61 -7.13 18.48
N ILE A 517 -13.41 -7.62 19.43
CA ILE A 517 -14.51 -6.85 20.03
C ILE A 517 -14.04 -6.20 21.33
N THR A 518 -13.50 -7.00 22.26
CA THR A 518 -12.95 -6.51 23.53
C THR A 518 -11.50 -6.05 23.38
N LYS A 519 -10.96 -5.34 24.39
CA LYS A 519 -9.56 -4.90 24.41
C LYS A 519 -8.60 -6.10 24.30
N GLU A 520 -8.89 -7.19 25.02
CA GLU A 520 -8.08 -8.41 25.07
C GLU A 520 -8.06 -9.13 23.73
N GLU A 521 -9.23 -9.24 23.07
CA GLU A 521 -9.35 -9.87 21.76
C GLU A 521 -8.60 -9.07 20.69
N ARG A 522 -8.73 -7.74 20.72
CA ARG A 522 -8.01 -6.83 19.82
C ARG A 522 -6.50 -6.95 19.98
N LEU A 523 -6.01 -7.05 21.20
CA LEU A 523 -4.59 -7.28 21.48
C LEU A 523 -4.11 -8.64 20.99
N HIS A 524 -4.86 -9.70 21.29
CA HIS A 524 -4.49 -11.06 20.90
C HIS A 524 -4.44 -11.23 19.37
N ILE A 525 -5.45 -10.69 18.67
CA ILE A 525 -5.46 -10.68 17.20
C ILE A 525 -4.33 -9.78 16.68
N GLY A 526 -4.17 -8.58 17.23
CA GLY A 526 -3.13 -7.64 16.81
C GLY A 526 -1.73 -8.24 16.90
N GLN A 527 -1.39 -8.89 18.02
CA GLN A 527 -0.10 -9.54 18.24
C GLN A 527 0.19 -10.59 17.16
N SER A 528 -0.81 -11.35 16.72
CA SER A 528 -0.63 -12.37 15.68
C SER A 528 -0.19 -11.80 14.32
N TYR A 529 -0.61 -10.58 13.99
CA TYR A 529 -0.27 -9.90 12.73
C TYR A 529 1.01 -9.05 12.86
N CYS A 530 1.15 -8.28 13.93
CA CYS A 530 2.11 -7.17 13.99
C CYS A 530 3.36 -7.45 14.85
N MET A 531 3.46 -8.58 15.55
CA MET A 531 4.63 -8.85 16.41
C MET A 531 5.98 -8.79 15.67
N PRO A 532 6.16 -9.37 14.47
CA PRO A 532 7.41 -9.24 13.72
C PRO A 532 7.73 -7.79 13.36
N LEU A 533 6.70 -7.04 12.94
CA LEU A 533 6.83 -5.62 12.59
C LEU A 533 7.24 -4.79 13.82
N LEU A 534 6.59 -4.97 14.96
CA LEU A 534 6.91 -4.26 16.20
C LEU A 534 8.34 -4.52 16.68
N ARG A 535 8.79 -5.79 16.65
CA ARG A 535 10.18 -6.13 16.98
C ARG A 535 11.17 -5.41 16.06
N LYS A 536 10.84 -5.30 14.77
CA LYS A 536 11.66 -4.58 13.80
C LYS A 536 11.66 -3.08 14.05
N ILE A 537 10.50 -2.47 14.30
CA ILE A 537 10.38 -1.04 14.64
C ILE A 537 11.23 -0.74 15.89
N ARG A 538 11.08 -1.54 16.95
CA ARG A 538 11.89 -1.41 18.17
C ARG A 538 13.38 -1.52 17.88
N SER A 539 13.80 -2.51 17.09
CA SER A 539 15.20 -2.67 16.68
C SER A 539 15.71 -1.47 15.88
N ASP A 540 14.91 -0.91 14.98
CA ASP A 540 15.30 0.25 14.18
C ASP A 540 15.44 1.52 15.02
N LEU A 541 14.59 1.70 16.06
CA LEU A 541 14.69 2.80 17.02
C LEU A 541 15.92 2.65 17.93
N LEU A 542 16.13 1.47 18.55
CA LEU A 542 17.29 1.21 19.41
C LEU A 542 18.63 1.37 18.67
N GLN A 543 18.69 1.00 17.40
CA GLN A 543 19.90 1.21 16.57
C GLN A 543 20.22 2.69 16.34
N CYS A 544 19.27 3.61 16.55
CA CYS A 544 19.56 5.04 16.48
C CYS A 544 20.22 5.56 17.77
N MET A 545 19.98 4.90 18.90
CA MET A 545 20.62 5.19 20.20
C MET A 545 22.05 4.67 20.23
N ASN A 546 22.28 3.46 19.71
CA ASN A 546 23.60 2.81 19.73
C ASN A 546 24.42 3.18 18.49
N ALA A 547 24.98 4.39 18.49
CA ALA A 547 25.81 4.92 17.43
C ALA A 547 27.13 4.15 17.19
N SER A 548 27.54 3.24 18.08
CA SER A 548 28.88 2.63 18.08
C SER A 548 29.02 1.28 17.35
N MET A 549 27.93 0.64 16.89
CA MET A 549 27.97 -0.80 16.55
C MET A 549 27.88 -1.18 15.06
N ASP A 550 27.74 -0.23 14.13
CA ASP A 550 27.63 -0.57 12.69
C ASP A 550 28.33 0.48 11.80
N GLU A 551 29.66 0.60 11.96
CA GLU A 551 30.51 1.57 11.26
C GLU A 551 30.55 1.41 9.73
N ASN A 552 30.04 0.31 9.15
CA ASN A 552 30.47 -0.12 7.81
C ASN A 552 29.44 -0.14 6.67
N THR A 553 28.18 0.29 6.84
CA THR A 553 27.22 0.18 5.73
C THR A 553 26.40 1.42 5.36
N THR A 554 26.27 2.42 6.23
CA THR A 554 25.41 3.58 5.93
C THR A 554 25.90 4.94 6.43
N ARG A 555 26.96 5.00 7.24
CA ARG A 555 27.54 6.28 7.68
C ARG A 555 28.60 6.79 6.70
N LEU A 556 28.71 8.11 6.60
CA LEU A 556 29.92 8.74 6.07
C LEU A 556 31.07 8.34 6.99
N ASP A 557 32.10 7.68 6.46
CA ASP A 557 33.30 7.35 7.24
C ASP A 557 33.98 8.65 7.70
N SER A 558 34.31 8.72 8.99
CA SER A 558 34.82 9.92 9.66
C SER A 558 36.13 10.43 9.05
N LYS A 559 36.92 9.57 8.40
CA LYS A 559 38.15 9.95 7.68
C LYS A 559 37.87 10.80 6.44
N TYR A 560 36.63 10.82 5.97
CA TYR A 560 36.21 11.53 4.76
C TYR A 560 35.29 12.72 5.05
N SER A 561 35.18 13.13 6.33
CA SER A 561 34.30 14.20 6.84
C SER A 561 34.89 15.62 6.77
N ASN A 562 36.15 15.78 6.33
CA ASN A 562 36.81 17.09 6.27
C ASN A 562 35.99 18.10 5.45
N GLY A 563 35.43 19.12 6.14
CA GLY A 563 34.59 20.18 5.56
C GLY A 563 33.06 19.96 5.68
N VAL A 564 32.61 18.88 6.33
CA VAL A 564 31.21 18.64 6.68
C VAL A 564 30.98 19.02 8.14
N SER A 565 30.08 19.97 8.41
CA SER A 565 29.88 20.52 9.77
C SER A 565 29.20 19.57 10.76
N SER A 566 28.45 18.55 10.28
CA SER A 566 27.79 17.53 11.11
C SER A 566 27.91 16.12 10.47
N PRO A 567 29.11 15.53 10.45
CA PRO A 567 29.37 14.28 9.72
C PRO A 567 28.76 13.03 10.36
N GLU A 568 28.44 13.08 11.66
CA GLU A 568 27.75 12.00 12.38
C GLU A 568 26.23 12.01 12.19
N ARG A 569 25.71 13.05 11.51
CA ARG A 569 24.29 13.27 11.33
C ARG A 569 23.68 12.31 10.34
N PHE A 570 22.67 11.58 10.80
CA PHE A 570 22.07 10.54 10.00
C PHE A 570 20.60 10.35 10.36
N VAL A 571 19.70 10.59 9.42
CA VAL A 571 18.26 10.32 9.62
C VAL A 571 17.95 8.94 9.10
N ARG A 572 17.40 8.10 9.97
CA ARG A 572 16.91 6.79 9.59
C ARG A 572 15.46 6.88 9.13
N THR A 573 15.14 6.28 7.99
CA THR A 573 13.76 6.18 7.51
C THR A 573 13.39 4.75 7.15
N ARG A 574 12.27 4.28 7.71
CA ARG A 574 11.73 2.94 7.50
C ARG A 574 10.29 3.06 7.06
N LEU A 575 10.01 2.70 5.80
CA LEU A 575 8.66 2.79 5.24
C LEU A 575 8.12 1.38 5.01
N TYR A 576 6.96 1.08 5.60
CA TYR A 576 6.30 -0.22 5.55
C TYR A 576 4.95 -0.09 4.85
N PHE A 577 4.84 -0.63 3.63
CA PHE A 577 3.59 -0.62 2.86
C PHE A 577 2.83 -1.93 3.06
N THR A 578 1.54 -1.85 3.40
CA THR A 578 0.78 -3.01 3.86
C THR A 578 -0.72 -2.95 3.52
N SER A 579 -1.46 -3.96 3.96
CA SER A 579 -2.92 -4.09 3.91
C SER A 579 -3.60 -3.41 5.11
N GLU A 580 -4.90 -3.18 4.98
CA GLU A 580 -5.76 -2.66 6.05
C GLU A 580 -5.62 -3.43 7.38
N SER A 581 -5.51 -4.76 7.30
CA SER A 581 -5.40 -5.64 8.47
C SER A 581 -4.24 -5.29 9.39
N HIS A 582 -3.11 -4.87 8.84
CA HIS A 582 -1.94 -4.47 9.63
C HIS A 582 -2.14 -3.12 10.30
N ILE A 583 -2.89 -2.19 9.69
CA ILE A 583 -3.18 -0.89 10.31
C ILE A 583 -4.13 -1.07 11.49
N HIS A 584 -5.24 -1.82 11.35
CA HIS A 584 -6.14 -2.15 12.47
C HIS A 584 -5.40 -2.85 13.63
N SER A 585 -4.57 -3.82 13.28
CA SER A 585 -3.79 -4.59 14.26
C SER A 585 -2.77 -3.72 15.00
N LEU A 586 -2.05 -2.86 14.29
CA LEU A 586 -1.06 -1.96 14.89
C LEU A 586 -1.73 -0.89 15.75
N LEU A 587 -2.82 -0.27 15.30
CA LEU A 587 -3.60 0.68 16.11
C LEU A 587 -4.12 0.02 17.39
N SER A 588 -4.61 -1.22 17.31
CA SER A 588 -5.10 -1.95 18.48
C SER A 588 -4.01 -2.16 19.52
N ILE A 589 -2.79 -2.50 19.09
CA ILE A 589 -1.65 -2.65 20.00
C ILE A 589 -1.22 -1.30 20.57
N LEU A 590 -1.16 -0.24 19.75
CA LEU A 590 -0.77 1.08 20.24
C LEU A 590 -1.76 1.63 21.26
N ARG A 591 -3.06 1.45 21.03
CA ARG A 591 -4.14 1.92 21.92
C ARG A 591 -4.22 1.11 23.21
N TYR A 592 -4.27 -0.21 23.09
CA TYR A 592 -4.61 -1.07 24.24
C TYR A 592 -3.40 -1.77 24.85
N GLY A 593 -2.21 -1.61 24.28
CA GLY A 593 -0.99 -2.29 24.72
C GLY A 593 -0.33 -1.69 25.96
N GLY A 594 -0.98 -0.72 26.61
CA GLY A 594 -0.47 -0.08 27.84
C GLY A 594 0.70 0.88 27.59
N LEU A 595 0.75 1.54 26.41
CA LEU A 595 1.82 2.49 26.10
C LEU A 595 1.71 3.78 26.93
N LEU A 596 0.50 4.31 27.09
CA LEU A 596 0.19 5.52 27.85
C LEU A 596 -1.12 5.33 28.63
N ASP A 597 -1.26 6.07 29.74
CA ASP A 597 -2.42 6.02 30.63
C ASP A 597 -3.49 7.04 30.18
N GLU A 598 -4.62 6.55 29.66
CA GLU A 598 -5.74 7.36 29.15
C GLU A 598 -6.35 8.29 30.21
N GLU A 599 -6.20 7.97 31.50
CA GLU A 599 -6.77 8.79 32.60
C GLU A 599 -5.85 9.96 32.98
N LYS A 600 -4.54 9.85 32.69
CA LYS A 600 -3.54 10.83 33.09
C LYS A 600 -3.07 11.72 31.94
N ASP A 601 -3.12 11.22 30.71
CA ASP A 601 -2.63 11.92 29.53
C ASP A 601 -3.80 12.42 28.67
N GLU A 602 -4.09 13.72 28.78
CA GLU A 602 -5.17 14.37 28.02
C GLU A 602 -4.91 14.37 26.51
N GLN A 603 -3.65 14.51 26.08
CA GLN A 603 -3.27 14.48 24.66
C GLN A 603 -3.52 13.08 24.08
N TRP A 604 -3.16 12.04 24.83
CA TRP A 604 -3.43 10.66 24.46
C TRP A 604 -4.92 10.40 24.38
N LYS A 605 -5.70 10.83 25.38
CA LYS A 605 -7.17 10.70 25.39
C LYS A 605 -7.80 11.34 24.16
N GLN A 606 -7.46 12.59 23.84
CA GLN A 606 -7.96 13.27 22.63
C GLN A 606 -7.61 12.51 21.34
N SER A 607 -6.41 11.93 21.27
CA SER A 607 -5.97 11.13 20.14
C SER A 607 -6.75 9.81 20.02
N VAL A 608 -7.02 9.14 21.14
CA VAL A 608 -7.83 7.92 21.20
C VAL A 608 -9.28 8.21 20.82
N ASP A 609 -9.84 9.32 21.26
CA ASP A 609 -11.19 9.79 20.90
C ASP A 609 -11.30 10.07 19.39
N PHE A 610 -10.31 10.74 18.81
CA PHE A 610 -10.22 10.96 17.36
C PHE A 610 -10.20 9.63 16.58
N ILE A 611 -9.40 8.66 17.03
CA ILE A 611 -9.39 7.32 16.41
C ILE A 611 -10.73 6.63 16.60
N GLY A 612 -11.38 6.78 17.76
CA GLY A 612 -12.71 6.24 18.05
C GLY A 612 -13.83 6.85 17.21
N ALA A 613 -13.65 8.09 16.73
CA ALA A 613 -14.56 8.78 15.82
C ALA A 613 -14.32 8.44 14.34
N CYS A 614 -13.15 7.87 13.99
CA CYS A 614 -12.87 7.42 12.63
C CYS A 614 -13.70 6.16 12.32
N ALA A 615 -14.61 6.25 11.35
CA ALA A 615 -15.44 5.11 10.93
C ALA A 615 -14.69 4.13 10.01
N GLU A 616 -13.87 4.65 9.10
CA GLU A 616 -13.13 3.87 8.12
C GLU A 616 -11.65 4.26 8.13
N LEU A 617 -10.78 3.26 8.01
CA LEU A 617 -9.40 3.45 7.62
C LEU A 617 -9.36 3.50 6.09
N ASN A 618 -9.34 4.67 5.46
CA ASN A 618 -9.37 4.80 4.00
C ASN A 618 -8.07 4.32 3.32
N TYR A 619 -8.03 4.31 1.98
CA TYR A 619 -6.78 4.07 1.27
C TYR A 619 -5.68 5.04 1.71
N MET A 620 -4.43 4.61 1.67
CA MET A 620 -3.29 5.41 2.14
C MET A 620 -3.26 5.75 3.65
N SER A 621 -4.16 5.24 4.52
CA SER A 621 -4.03 5.47 5.98
C SER A 621 -2.62 5.18 6.46
N GLN A 622 -2.12 6.01 7.38
CA GLN A 622 -0.75 5.94 7.81
C GLN A 622 -0.60 6.18 9.31
N ILE A 623 0.35 5.44 9.90
CA ILE A 623 0.86 5.64 11.26
C ILE A 623 2.33 6.01 11.10
N VAL A 624 2.73 7.17 11.61
CA VAL A 624 4.10 7.70 11.50
C VAL A 624 4.67 7.93 12.89
N LEU A 625 5.79 7.28 13.18
CA LEU A 625 6.59 7.47 14.37
C LEU A 625 7.77 8.38 14.00
N MET A 626 7.92 9.48 14.71
CA MET A 626 9.07 10.38 14.57
C MET A 626 9.82 10.41 15.88
N MET A 627 11.10 10.06 15.85
CA MET A 627 11.98 10.09 17.03
C MET A 627 12.97 11.22 16.89
N PHE A 628 13.00 12.06 17.90
CA PHE A 628 13.87 13.22 18.03
C PHE A 628 14.86 13.00 19.17
N GLU A 629 15.99 13.69 19.10
CA GLU A 629 17.04 13.66 20.10
C GLU A 629 17.48 15.10 20.41
N ASP A 630 17.64 15.41 21.70
CA ASP A 630 18.35 16.59 22.18
C ASP A 630 19.75 16.17 22.62
N PRO A 631 20.79 16.41 21.80
CA PRO A 631 22.15 16.01 22.13
C PRO A 631 22.77 16.83 23.28
N ALA A 632 22.11 17.89 23.76
CA ALA A 632 22.57 18.65 24.93
C ALA A 632 22.30 17.91 26.25
N GLN A 633 21.37 16.95 26.25
CA GLN A 633 21.02 16.14 27.42
C GLN A 633 22.00 14.97 27.59
N SER A 634 22.17 14.50 28.84
CA SER A 634 23.02 13.35 29.13
C SER A 634 22.47 12.05 28.51
N GLU A 635 23.33 11.04 28.32
CA GLU A 635 22.94 9.75 27.73
C GLU A 635 21.85 9.02 28.51
N ASP A 636 21.85 9.19 29.83
CA ASP A 636 20.89 8.58 30.75
C ASP A 636 19.67 9.49 31.04
N SER A 637 19.55 10.65 30.38
CA SER A 637 18.42 11.58 30.59
C SER A 637 17.15 11.10 29.88
N ASP A 638 16.04 11.04 30.61
CA ASP A 638 14.71 10.80 30.06
C ASP A 638 14.25 11.93 29.12
N GLU A 639 14.86 13.11 29.20
CA GLU A 639 14.57 14.25 28.33
C GLU A 639 15.36 14.23 27.01
N ARG A 640 16.32 13.30 26.85
CA ARG A 640 17.17 13.23 25.66
C ARG A 640 16.39 12.84 24.41
N PHE A 641 15.40 11.95 24.52
CA PHE A 641 14.66 11.44 23.37
C PHE A 641 13.17 11.78 23.46
N HIS A 642 12.61 12.23 22.35
CA HIS A 642 11.18 12.49 22.21
C HIS A 642 10.60 11.68 21.05
N ILE A 643 9.47 11.02 21.24
CA ILE A 643 8.81 10.22 20.20
C ILE A 643 7.41 10.75 19.97
N GLU A 644 7.10 11.06 18.72
CA GLU A 644 5.76 11.46 18.29
C GLU A 644 5.10 10.34 17.50
N LEU A 645 3.82 10.13 17.81
CA LEU A 645 2.92 9.21 17.10
C LEU A 645 1.89 10.01 16.31
N HIS A 646 1.96 9.95 14.99
CA HIS A 646 1.01 10.60 14.09
C HIS A 646 0.14 9.55 13.43
N PHE A 647 -1.16 9.80 13.35
CA PHE A 647 -2.13 8.96 12.64
C PHE A 647 -2.91 9.80 11.63
N SER A 648 -3.22 9.21 10.48
CA SER A 648 -4.16 9.77 9.51
C SER A 648 -5.06 8.68 8.97
N PRO A 649 -6.38 8.95 8.85
CA PRO A 649 -7.34 7.98 8.35
C PRO A 649 -7.16 7.70 6.85
N GLY A 650 -6.31 8.43 6.13
CA GLY A 650 -6.01 8.19 4.71
C GLY A 650 -6.71 9.15 3.77
N ALA A 651 -6.72 8.80 2.48
CA ALA A 651 -7.26 9.60 1.40
C ALA A 651 -8.79 9.43 1.29
N TYR A 652 -9.51 10.52 1.55
CA TYR A 652 -10.95 10.58 1.30
C TYR A 652 -11.26 10.42 -0.20
N THR A 653 -12.36 9.75 -0.49
CA THR A 653 -12.92 9.58 -1.82
C THR A 653 -14.05 10.58 -2.05
N SER A 654 -14.43 10.83 -3.30
CA SER A 654 -15.53 11.76 -3.64
C SER A 654 -16.89 11.35 -3.08
N CYS A 655 -17.03 10.11 -2.62
CA CYS A 655 -18.24 9.57 -1.99
C CYS A 655 -18.28 9.83 -0.47
N ASP A 656 -17.16 10.23 0.12
CA ASP A 656 -17.09 10.62 1.52
C ASP A 656 -17.54 12.08 1.60
N GLU A 657 -18.66 12.36 2.29
CA GLU A 657 -19.12 13.73 2.47
C GLU A 657 -18.02 14.57 3.13
N MET A 658 -17.73 15.77 2.63
CA MET A 658 -16.77 16.70 3.26
C MET A 658 -17.16 17.05 4.72
N ALA A 659 -18.40 16.80 5.12
CA ALA A 659 -18.90 16.95 6.50
C ALA A 659 -18.54 15.76 7.43
N ALA A 660 -17.98 14.67 6.88
CA ALA A 660 -17.56 13.46 7.59
C ALA A 660 -16.05 13.48 7.94
N GLU A 661 -15.43 14.66 8.09
CA GLU A 661 -14.20 14.75 8.86
C GLU A 661 -14.50 14.18 10.26
N PRO A 662 -13.65 13.28 10.80
CA PRO A 662 -13.78 12.89 12.20
C PRO A 662 -13.74 14.18 13.02
N LYS A 663 -14.87 14.52 13.65
CA LYS A 663 -15.00 15.70 14.50
C LYS A 663 -14.13 15.48 15.74
N GLY A 664 -12.87 15.89 15.63
CA GLY A 664 -11.88 15.86 16.68
C GLY A 664 -10.76 16.82 16.30
N MET A 665 -10.34 17.66 17.25
CA MET A 665 -9.19 18.52 17.06
C MET A 665 -7.95 17.64 17.15
N GLY A 666 -7.44 17.15 16.02
CA GLY A 666 -6.09 16.59 15.99
C GLY A 666 -5.11 17.62 16.56
N PHE A 667 -4.04 17.16 17.19
CA PHE A 667 -3.14 18.02 17.98
C PHE A 667 -2.38 19.09 17.16
N ARG A 668 -2.42 19.06 15.81
CA ARG A 668 -1.84 20.16 15.02
C ARG A 668 -2.78 21.36 15.03
N PRO A 669 -2.39 22.51 15.60
CA PRO A 669 -3.21 23.71 15.53
C PRO A 669 -3.49 24.03 14.06
N LYS A 670 -4.76 24.27 13.72
CA LYS A 670 -5.11 24.86 12.43
C LYS A 670 -4.31 26.16 12.34
N PRO A 671 -3.61 26.45 11.22
CA PRO A 671 -3.08 27.79 11.03
C PRO A 671 -4.27 28.74 11.20
N ASN A 672 -4.15 29.70 12.11
CA ASN A 672 -5.14 30.76 12.27
C ASN A 672 -5.39 31.31 10.87
N ARG A 673 -6.58 31.03 10.31
CA ARG A 673 -7.13 31.90 9.29
C ARG A 673 -7.51 33.15 10.06
N GLU A 674 -6.53 34.02 10.29
CA GLU A 674 -6.84 35.41 10.54
C GLU A 674 -7.68 35.85 9.34
N THR A 675 -8.97 36.01 9.61
CA THR A 675 -9.85 36.79 8.77
C THR A 675 -9.21 38.17 8.69
N VAL A 676 -8.49 38.41 7.59
CA VAL A 676 -8.20 39.77 7.16
C VAL A 676 -9.57 40.39 6.90
N SER A 677 -10.04 41.17 7.87
CA SER A 677 -11.17 42.09 7.73
C SER A 677 -10.80 43.21 6.78
#